data_AF-A0A3R7A5J3-F1
#
_entry.id   AF-A0A3R7A5J3-F1
#
_cell.length_a   1.000
_cell.length_b   1.000
_cell.length_c   1.000
_cell.angle_alpha   90.00
_cell.angle_beta   90.00
_cell.angle_gamma   90.00
#
_symmetry.space_group_name_H-M   'P 1'
#
loop_
_entity.id
_entity.type
_entity.pdbx_description
1 polymer ?
#
loop_
_entity_poly.entity_id
_entity_poly.type
_entity_poly.pdbx_seq_one_letter_code
_entity_poly.pdbx_strand_id
1 'polypeptide(L)'
;MEMDSQLFDQCSAQLDEREGKQQHTCEERRRKWLQLETRASLASVAIPRVWFSYQKLRFCVYATMDDDEGAATMVFHRLSYPTTHALQYYTKHTGYHSLAELNAASARWQDNEFDIPIPEFWELLKQHLVAPFFVFQVNEAMLSGESIPLRKEMLDVSQYDADTVFNMDENVATVKKHILYGGTKGNLMRTILFSAQRVTANNMESMLFILCLLCFALVASGMVLHQGLQDPTRNTFKLFLHCVMIITSVVPPELPMELSLAVTNSLLSLSKRSIFCTEPFRIPFAGKVDVVCFDKTGTLTSDALEMHGVAGLLATSVVPLDNPVQLVAPTALPTSVQLILSGCHSLMVVDGKVLGDPLETTILSHVKWNLRPGDVLVPHWSFSPGPKSMKIVHRYAFSSELKRMMYTHYAMKGCRVLALGSKSLSTRDLQRFKTIARSKMETDLDFGGFVVLDCPLKPDTADVILHLNKSKHKLVMITGDNALTACDVATQTVASLAISATLCVPGDVLSVLTLSQLQVVACHARVFARTSPAQKEMIVDALNQSGLITAMCGDGTNDVGALKRAHVGISIINTPDDDHHSSSSPHAHVVKFGDASIASPFTSKQPSIHATTQILCQGRCTLVTTVQMYKILGINCLISAYVLSSLYMHGVKQGDAQMTVVGVVIALFFLFLSYATPLDRLSARRPLTRVFCASVLVSISGQFAVHLMTLAAALHVVALPYVDLDDPAMHPEAKFRPNVLNSIVFVVSLHMQINTFVANYHGAPFMQSFAQNRLLARWTYLAYSLVFVAVWEVFPPLNVMLELVFLPSFEVQATLTLILLLDTAAVLGFEAVVQWLTARYPALMA
;
A
#
# COMPACT_ATOMS: atom_id res chain seq x y z
N MET A 1 -1.29 -4.19 -36.14
CA MET A 1 -2.23 -3.13 -35.75
C MET A 1 -2.24 -2.13 -36.86
N GLU A 2 -3.41 -1.79 -37.40
CA GLU A 2 -3.56 -0.51 -38.09
C GLU A 2 -3.31 0.60 -37.07
N MET A 3 -2.59 1.65 -37.48
CA MET A 3 -2.19 2.71 -36.57
C MET A 3 -3.23 3.83 -36.62
N ASP A 4 -3.80 4.15 -35.46
CA ASP A 4 -4.77 5.24 -35.30
C ASP A 4 -4.18 6.55 -35.86
N SER A 5 -4.94 7.28 -36.68
CA SER A 5 -4.38 8.36 -37.51
C SER A 5 -3.80 9.49 -36.67
N GLN A 6 -4.36 9.74 -35.49
CA GLN A 6 -3.85 10.71 -34.52
C GLN A 6 -2.42 10.35 -34.04
N LEU A 7 -2.10 9.06 -33.95
CA LEU A 7 -0.79 8.57 -33.55
C LEU A 7 0.24 8.74 -34.67
N PHE A 8 -0.17 8.55 -35.93
CA PHE A 8 0.64 8.89 -37.10
C PHE A 8 0.94 10.40 -37.16
N ASP A 9 -0.07 11.25 -37.01
CA ASP A 9 0.09 12.71 -37.06
C ASP A 9 0.96 13.25 -35.90
N GLN A 10 0.83 12.70 -34.69
CA GLN A 10 1.71 13.03 -33.56
C GLN A 10 3.17 12.64 -33.81
N CYS A 11 3.44 11.42 -34.29
CA CYS A 11 4.80 11.00 -34.64
C CYS A 11 5.38 11.80 -35.82
N SER A 12 4.52 12.25 -36.75
CA SER A 12 4.90 13.10 -37.89
C SER A 12 5.35 14.50 -37.43
N ALA A 13 4.65 15.11 -36.47
CA ALA A 13 4.98 16.43 -35.92
C ALA A 13 6.35 16.47 -35.22
N GLN A 14 6.71 15.42 -34.47
CA GLN A 14 8.00 15.34 -33.75
C GLN A 14 9.23 15.26 -34.68
N LEU A 15 9.03 14.89 -35.95
CA LEU A 15 10.09 14.92 -36.96
C LEU A 15 10.28 16.33 -37.55
N ASP A 16 9.19 17.06 -37.81
CA ASP A 16 9.25 18.45 -38.29
C ASP A 16 9.88 19.37 -37.22
N GLU A 17 9.61 19.14 -35.93
CA GLU A 17 10.29 19.83 -34.81
C GLU A 17 11.81 19.57 -34.80
N ARG A 18 12.25 18.32 -34.99
CA ARG A 18 13.67 17.94 -34.97
C ARG A 18 14.47 18.44 -36.16
N GLU A 19 13.83 18.67 -37.32
CA GLU A 19 14.47 19.31 -38.47
C GLU A 19 14.32 20.85 -38.51
N GLY A 20 13.54 21.44 -37.60
CA GLY A 20 13.39 22.89 -37.45
C GLY A 20 12.75 23.58 -38.66
N LYS A 21 11.74 22.97 -39.29
CA LYS A 21 11.10 23.48 -40.53
C LYS A 21 9.58 23.57 -40.39
N GLN A 22 8.99 24.48 -41.17
CA GLN A 22 7.54 24.69 -41.16
C GLN A 22 6.76 23.52 -41.78
N GLN A 23 5.51 23.41 -41.35
CA GLN A 23 4.58 22.31 -41.58
C GLN A 23 4.48 21.89 -43.06
N HIS A 24 4.76 20.61 -43.33
CA HIS A 24 4.45 19.97 -44.61
C HIS A 24 3.10 19.26 -44.56
N THR A 25 2.41 19.16 -45.70
CA THR A 25 1.18 18.36 -45.79
C THR A 25 1.48 16.85 -45.70
N CYS A 26 0.50 16.04 -45.29
CA CYS A 26 0.76 14.61 -45.06
C CYS A 26 1.16 13.83 -46.33
N GLU A 27 0.71 14.24 -47.52
CA GLU A 27 1.18 13.65 -48.79
C GLU A 27 2.61 14.05 -49.15
N GLU A 28 3.02 15.30 -48.90
CA GLU A 28 4.39 15.75 -49.12
C GLU A 28 5.34 15.05 -48.16
N ARG A 29 4.94 14.89 -46.88
CA ARG A 29 5.68 14.09 -45.90
C ARG A 29 5.82 12.65 -46.41
N ARG A 30 4.74 11.98 -46.84
CA ARG A 30 4.80 10.62 -47.40
C ARG A 30 5.74 10.50 -48.62
N ARG A 31 5.76 11.50 -49.52
CA ARG A 31 6.70 11.55 -50.66
C ARG A 31 8.16 11.81 -50.25
N LYS A 32 8.41 12.65 -49.24
CA LYS A 32 9.75 12.90 -48.69
C LYS A 32 10.35 11.65 -48.04
N TRP A 33 9.55 10.88 -47.31
CA TRP A 33 10.01 9.64 -46.65
C TRP A 33 10.55 8.63 -47.67
N LEU A 34 9.84 8.39 -48.77
CA LEU A 34 10.28 7.52 -49.87
C LEU A 34 11.63 7.93 -50.50
N GLN A 35 11.94 9.24 -50.51
CA GLN A 35 13.21 9.76 -51.04
C GLN A 35 14.40 9.64 -50.07
N LEU A 36 14.14 9.59 -48.76
CA LEU A 36 15.19 9.44 -47.75
C LEU A 36 15.72 7.99 -47.68
N GLU A 37 14.87 7.02 -47.99
CA GLU A 37 15.16 5.59 -47.88
C GLU A 37 15.76 4.98 -49.16
N THR A 38 15.35 5.45 -50.34
CA THR A 38 16.04 5.11 -51.62
C THR A 38 17.51 5.53 -51.65
N ARG A 39 17.92 6.46 -50.78
CA ARG A 39 19.32 6.86 -50.57
C ARG A 39 20.07 6.02 -49.53
N ALA A 40 19.38 5.14 -48.79
CA ALA A 40 19.94 4.32 -47.71
C ALA A 40 20.25 2.88 -48.14
N SER A 41 19.60 2.35 -49.18
CA SER A 41 19.78 1.00 -49.71
C SER A 41 21.18 0.66 -50.23
N LEU A 42 22.05 1.67 -50.38
CA LEU A 42 23.44 1.55 -50.86
C LEU A 42 24.47 1.21 -49.76
N ALA A 43 24.06 1.11 -48.48
CA ALA A 43 24.94 0.77 -47.37
C ALA A 43 24.58 -0.60 -46.76
N SER A 44 25.55 -1.51 -46.68
CA SER A 44 25.37 -2.92 -46.28
C SER A 44 25.06 -3.17 -44.80
N VAL A 45 24.73 -2.13 -44.03
CA VAL A 45 24.24 -2.21 -42.65
C VAL A 45 23.00 -1.35 -42.53
N ALA A 46 21.82 -1.98 -42.55
CA ALA A 46 20.53 -1.32 -42.43
C ALA A 46 20.30 -0.78 -41.01
N ILE A 47 20.85 0.41 -40.72
CA ILE A 47 20.55 1.17 -39.51
C ILE A 47 19.16 1.81 -39.70
N PRO A 48 18.14 1.46 -38.90
CA PRO A 48 16.81 2.06 -39.03
C PRO A 48 16.86 3.53 -38.61
N ARG A 49 16.97 4.43 -39.60
CA ARG A 49 17.06 5.88 -39.39
C ARG A 49 15.78 6.47 -38.80
N VAL A 50 14.62 5.86 -39.07
CA VAL A 50 13.33 6.28 -38.52
C VAL A 50 12.85 5.26 -37.50
N TRP A 51 12.63 5.75 -36.28
CA TRP A 51 12.14 4.98 -35.14
C TRP A 51 11.41 5.90 -34.17
N PHE A 52 10.48 5.35 -33.39
CA PHE A 52 9.86 6.04 -32.26
C PHE A 52 9.82 5.14 -31.02
N SER A 53 9.51 5.72 -29.86
CA SER A 53 9.33 4.99 -28.59
C SER A 53 7.91 5.21 -28.06
N TYR A 54 7.12 4.15 -27.98
CA TYR A 54 5.76 4.16 -27.42
C TYR A 54 5.68 3.19 -26.24
N GLN A 55 5.19 3.65 -25.07
CA GLN A 55 5.22 2.89 -23.81
C GLN A 55 6.60 2.28 -23.48
N LYS A 56 7.69 3.03 -23.74
CA LYS A 56 9.10 2.58 -23.65
C LYS A 56 9.43 1.31 -24.49
N LEU A 57 8.65 1.01 -25.54
CA LEU A 57 9.03 0.08 -26.59
C LEU A 57 9.46 0.86 -27.84
N ARG A 58 10.63 0.51 -28.39
CA ARG A 58 11.12 1.07 -29.65
C ARG A 58 10.49 0.36 -30.84
N PHE A 59 9.90 1.13 -31.74
CA PHE A 59 9.39 0.69 -33.04
C PHE A 59 10.27 1.27 -34.14
N CYS A 60 10.62 0.44 -35.11
CA CYS A 60 11.44 0.81 -36.26
C CYS A 60 10.63 0.56 -37.54
N VAL A 61 10.81 1.41 -38.55
CA VAL A 61 10.31 1.11 -39.90
C VAL A 61 11.14 -0.02 -40.48
N TYR A 62 10.47 -1.00 -41.09
CA TYR A 62 11.07 -1.91 -42.04
C TYR A 62 10.23 -1.90 -43.32
N ALA A 63 10.89 -1.86 -44.46
CA ALA A 63 10.23 -2.08 -45.75
C ALA A 63 10.01 -3.59 -45.92
N THR A 64 8.76 -4.03 -45.79
CA THR A 64 8.35 -5.37 -46.22
C THR A 64 8.08 -5.33 -47.73
N MET A 65 8.70 -6.25 -48.46
CA MET A 65 8.32 -6.52 -49.84
C MET A 65 7.22 -7.58 -49.78
N ASP A 66 6.01 -7.24 -50.21
CA ASP A 66 4.96 -8.24 -50.36
C ASP A 66 5.17 -9.00 -51.67
N ASP A 67 5.46 -10.31 -51.55
CA ASP A 67 5.97 -11.17 -52.64
C ASP A 67 5.03 -11.27 -53.86
N ASP A 68 3.73 -10.99 -53.69
CA ASP A 68 2.71 -11.14 -54.74
C ASP A 68 2.43 -9.86 -55.58
N GLU A 69 2.73 -8.66 -55.09
CA GLU A 69 2.47 -7.39 -55.84
C GLU A 69 3.68 -6.44 -55.97
N GLY A 70 4.79 -6.67 -55.25
CA GLY A 70 6.01 -5.86 -55.38
C GLY A 70 5.87 -4.40 -54.89
N ALA A 71 4.76 -4.06 -54.24
CA ALA A 71 4.59 -2.81 -53.52
C ALA A 71 5.30 -2.91 -52.16
N ALA A 72 6.26 -2.03 -51.90
CA ALA A 72 6.94 -1.98 -50.60
C ALA A 72 6.01 -1.42 -49.52
N THR A 73 5.46 -2.27 -48.68
CA THR A 73 4.66 -1.86 -47.52
C THR A 73 5.57 -1.42 -46.38
N MET A 74 5.29 -0.24 -45.81
CA MET A 74 6.10 0.35 -44.75
C MET A 74 5.43 0.13 -43.41
N VAL A 75 5.93 -0.85 -42.65
CA VAL A 75 5.33 -1.29 -41.39
C VAL A 75 6.28 -0.99 -40.22
N PHE A 76 5.70 -0.48 -39.13
CA PHE A 76 6.41 -0.28 -37.86
C PHE A 76 6.43 -1.59 -37.07
N HIS A 77 7.57 -2.27 -37.04
CA HIS A 77 7.77 -3.44 -36.19
C HIS A 77 8.44 -3.04 -34.87
N ARG A 78 8.06 -3.73 -33.79
CA ARG A 78 8.81 -3.69 -32.52
C ARG A 78 10.25 -4.12 -32.80
N LEU A 79 11.23 -3.41 -32.23
CA LEU A 79 12.64 -3.78 -32.35
C LEU A 79 12.89 -5.19 -31.78
N SER A 80 13.18 -6.14 -32.67
CA SER A 80 13.60 -7.50 -32.29
C SER A 80 15.05 -7.52 -31.84
N TYR A 81 15.31 -8.27 -30.77
CA TYR A 81 16.65 -8.59 -30.29
C TYR A 81 17.19 -9.81 -31.04
N PRO A 82 18.53 -9.95 -31.20
CA PRO A 82 19.15 -11.11 -31.85
C PRO A 82 19.14 -12.33 -30.91
N THR A 83 17.96 -12.88 -30.64
CA THR A 83 17.71 -14.03 -29.74
C THR A 83 17.28 -15.31 -30.46
N THR A 84 17.16 -15.28 -31.79
CA THR A 84 16.64 -16.35 -32.65
C THR A 84 17.68 -16.94 -33.61
N HIS A 85 18.96 -16.63 -33.44
CA HIS A 85 20.03 -17.22 -34.26
C HIS A 85 20.34 -18.66 -33.81
N ALA A 86 20.88 -19.48 -34.71
CA ALA A 86 21.38 -20.82 -34.37
C ALA A 86 22.53 -20.73 -33.35
N LEU A 87 22.70 -21.75 -32.50
CA LEU A 87 23.66 -21.76 -31.39
C LEU A 87 25.09 -21.36 -31.83
N GLN A 88 25.51 -21.83 -33.02
CA GLN A 88 26.81 -21.56 -33.62
C GLN A 88 27.14 -20.06 -33.75
N TYR A 89 26.14 -19.18 -33.93
CA TYR A 89 26.33 -17.73 -33.97
C TYR A 89 26.90 -17.22 -32.64
N TYR A 90 26.26 -17.57 -31.52
CA TYR A 90 26.67 -17.13 -30.19
C TYR A 90 28.03 -17.73 -29.79
N THR A 91 28.30 -19.00 -30.13
CA THR A 91 29.58 -19.65 -29.83
C THR A 91 30.76 -19.03 -30.59
N LYS A 92 30.53 -18.47 -31.79
CA LYS A 92 31.56 -17.78 -32.59
C LYS A 92 31.67 -16.28 -32.31
N HIS A 93 30.71 -15.67 -31.61
CA HIS A 93 30.67 -14.23 -31.45
C HIS A 93 31.63 -13.74 -30.36
N THR A 94 32.63 -12.96 -30.77
CA THR A 94 33.71 -12.44 -29.93
C THR A 94 33.50 -10.99 -29.48
N GLY A 95 32.28 -10.45 -29.67
CA GLY A 95 31.93 -9.05 -29.41
C GLY A 95 32.02 -8.16 -30.66
N TYR A 96 31.84 -6.85 -30.47
CA TYR A 96 32.03 -5.83 -31.50
C TYR A 96 33.50 -5.44 -31.57
N HIS A 97 34.09 -5.46 -32.77
CA HIS A 97 35.54 -5.23 -32.96
C HIS A 97 35.87 -3.81 -33.42
N SER A 98 34.92 -3.11 -34.03
CA SER A 98 35.09 -1.70 -34.38
C SER A 98 34.17 -0.76 -33.59
N LEU A 99 34.65 0.47 -33.36
CA LEU A 99 33.83 1.54 -32.78
C LEU A 99 32.64 1.89 -33.70
N ALA A 100 32.73 1.62 -35.00
CA ALA A 100 31.62 1.79 -35.95
C ALA A 100 30.50 0.77 -35.71
N GLU A 101 30.83 -0.51 -35.49
CA GLU A 101 29.85 -1.53 -35.07
C GLU A 101 29.23 -1.18 -33.71
N LEU A 102 30.04 -0.77 -32.73
CA LEU A 102 29.56 -0.41 -31.39
C LEU A 102 28.62 0.80 -31.44
N ASN A 103 28.96 1.83 -32.21
CA ASN A 103 28.11 3.01 -32.40
C ASN A 103 26.82 2.66 -33.18
N ALA A 104 26.89 1.75 -34.16
CA ALA A 104 25.69 1.24 -34.84
C ALA A 104 24.81 0.40 -33.90
N ALA A 105 25.41 -0.35 -32.98
CA ALA A 105 24.71 -1.14 -31.95
C ALA A 105 24.02 -0.23 -30.92
N SER A 106 24.73 0.76 -30.34
CA SER A 106 24.12 1.75 -29.44
C SER A 106 23.05 2.58 -30.17
N ALA A 107 23.28 3.02 -31.42
CA ALA A 107 22.24 3.68 -32.21
C ALA A 107 21.00 2.80 -32.43
N ARG A 108 21.15 1.47 -32.56
CA ARG A 108 20.06 0.51 -32.78
C ARG A 108 19.31 0.11 -31.51
N TRP A 109 20.00 -0.19 -30.41
CA TRP A 109 19.42 -0.73 -29.18
C TRP A 109 19.37 0.25 -28.00
N GLN A 110 20.09 1.38 -28.09
CA GLN A 110 20.32 2.35 -27.02
C GLN A 110 21.07 1.77 -25.81
N ASP A 111 21.46 2.65 -24.90
CA ASP A 111 22.20 2.29 -23.70
C ASP A 111 21.25 1.63 -22.68
N ASN A 112 21.79 0.77 -21.81
CA ASN A 112 21.01 -0.06 -20.88
C ASN A 112 20.58 0.74 -19.62
N GLU A 113 19.80 1.80 -19.83
CA GLU A 113 19.29 2.71 -18.81
C GLU A 113 17.77 2.50 -18.57
N PHE A 114 17.30 2.80 -17.36
CA PHE A 114 15.92 2.55 -16.94
C PHE A 114 15.28 3.78 -16.29
N ASP A 115 15.01 4.81 -17.09
CA ASP A 115 14.25 5.97 -16.60
C ASP A 115 12.77 5.66 -16.48
N ILE A 116 12.26 5.68 -15.25
CA ILE A 116 10.82 5.81 -14.99
C ILE A 116 10.44 7.28 -15.28
N PRO A 117 9.53 7.56 -16.23
CA PRO A 117 9.09 8.93 -16.48
C PRO A 117 8.24 9.42 -15.31
N ILE A 118 8.72 10.46 -14.62
CA ILE A 118 7.92 11.19 -13.63
C ILE A 118 6.85 11.99 -14.40
N PRO A 119 5.56 11.87 -14.06
CA PRO A 119 4.54 12.74 -14.63
C PRO A 119 4.80 14.19 -14.23
N GLU A 120 4.69 15.11 -15.20
CA GLU A 120 4.98 16.52 -14.95
C GLU A 120 3.99 17.13 -13.95
N PHE A 121 4.44 18.14 -13.21
CA PHE A 121 3.59 18.92 -12.29
C PHE A 121 2.27 19.37 -12.93
N TRP A 122 2.25 19.68 -14.24
CA TRP A 122 1.04 20.14 -14.92
C TRP A 122 0.07 19.01 -15.30
N GLU A 123 0.54 17.81 -15.64
CA GLU A 123 -0.32 16.63 -15.82
C GLU A 123 -0.93 16.19 -14.49
N LEU A 124 -0.08 16.18 -13.46
CA LEU A 124 -0.46 15.97 -12.07
C LEU A 124 -1.54 16.98 -11.64
N LEU A 125 -1.28 18.28 -11.81
CA LEU A 125 -2.24 19.34 -11.48
C LEU A 125 -3.59 19.13 -12.19
N LYS A 126 -3.60 18.81 -13.50
CA LYS A 126 -4.83 18.50 -14.24
C LYS A 126 -5.61 17.33 -13.64
N GLN A 127 -4.94 16.24 -13.27
CA GLN A 127 -5.60 15.06 -12.69
C GLN A 127 -6.31 15.39 -11.37
N HIS A 128 -5.74 16.29 -10.55
CA HIS A 128 -6.38 16.74 -9.31
C HIS A 128 -7.35 17.92 -9.51
N LEU A 129 -7.25 18.71 -10.60
CA LEU A 129 -8.24 19.74 -10.96
C LEU A 129 -9.56 19.14 -11.44
N VAL A 130 -9.51 17.89 -11.94
CA VAL A 130 -10.70 17.08 -12.30
C VAL A 130 -11.24 16.31 -11.08
N ALA A 131 -10.48 16.22 -9.98
CA ALA A 131 -10.98 15.74 -8.69
C ALA A 131 -11.59 16.92 -7.90
N PRO A 132 -12.63 16.69 -7.07
CA PRO A 132 -13.24 17.78 -6.31
C PRO A 132 -12.34 18.36 -5.20
N PHE A 133 -11.31 17.63 -4.74
CA PHE A 133 -10.35 18.04 -3.69
C PHE A 133 -8.92 17.54 -3.98
N PHE A 134 -7.89 18.19 -3.42
CA PHE A 134 -6.53 18.30 -4.02
C PHE A 134 -5.34 17.86 -3.12
N VAL A 135 -4.10 17.99 -3.65
CA VAL A 135 -2.74 17.93 -3.01
C VAL A 135 -1.91 16.64 -3.26
N PHE A 136 -0.56 16.72 -3.19
CA PHE A 136 0.37 16.04 -4.13
C PHE A 136 1.72 15.48 -3.59
N GLN A 137 2.32 14.53 -4.34
CA GLN A 137 3.75 14.42 -4.80
C GLN A 137 4.62 13.24 -4.29
N VAL A 138 5.08 12.33 -5.19
CA VAL A 138 6.18 11.33 -5.01
C VAL A 138 6.82 10.91 -6.37
N ASN A 139 8.08 10.41 -6.38
CA ASN A 139 8.78 9.66 -7.45
C ASN A 139 9.87 8.72 -6.85
N GLU A 140 10.13 7.50 -7.37
CA GLU A 140 11.32 6.65 -7.07
C GLU A 140 11.59 5.47 -8.08
N ALA A 141 12.79 4.85 -8.00
CA ALA A 141 13.33 3.69 -8.77
C ALA A 141 14.45 2.97 -7.92
N MET A 142 15.09 1.79 -8.15
CA MET A 142 15.19 0.71 -9.18
C MET A 142 16.08 -0.45 -8.61
N LEU A 143 15.99 -1.78 -8.85
CA LEU A 143 14.91 -2.73 -9.20
C LEU A 143 15.38 -4.21 -8.93
N SER A 144 14.47 -5.19 -8.79
CA SER A 144 14.56 -6.70 -8.67
C SER A 144 14.85 -7.36 -7.31
N GLY A 145 13.92 -8.22 -6.85
CA GLY A 145 14.03 -9.09 -5.68
C GLY A 145 13.70 -10.57 -5.97
N GLU A 146 14.73 -11.42 -5.85
CA GLU A 146 14.67 -12.89 -5.75
C GLU A 146 15.67 -13.29 -4.66
N SER A 147 15.30 -14.19 -3.74
CA SER A 147 16.15 -14.59 -2.58
C SER A 147 16.96 -15.87 -2.79
N ILE A 148 16.70 -16.62 -3.87
CA ILE A 148 17.38 -17.90 -4.16
C ILE A 148 18.46 -17.67 -5.22
N PRO A 149 19.76 -17.93 -4.95
CA PRO A 149 20.80 -17.86 -5.96
C PRO A 149 20.66 -19.00 -6.98
N LEU A 150 19.93 -18.74 -8.07
CA LEU A 150 19.80 -19.63 -9.22
C LEU A 150 21.16 -19.79 -9.91
N ARG A 151 21.83 -20.92 -9.68
CA ARG A 151 23.08 -21.26 -10.35
C ARG A 151 22.83 -21.45 -11.85
N LYS A 152 23.47 -20.60 -12.65
CA LYS A 152 23.53 -20.73 -14.11
C LYS A 152 24.70 -21.62 -14.49
N GLU A 153 24.50 -22.44 -15.51
CA GLU A 153 25.49 -23.40 -16.01
C GLU A 153 25.89 -23.03 -17.45
N MET A 154 27.17 -23.16 -17.79
CA MET A 154 27.63 -22.93 -19.17
C MET A 154 27.03 -24.00 -20.09
N LEU A 155 26.55 -23.62 -21.28
CA LEU A 155 25.92 -24.58 -22.18
C LEU A 155 26.98 -25.52 -22.78
N ASP A 156 26.80 -26.84 -22.62
CA ASP A 156 27.65 -27.83 -23.28
C ASP A 156 27.25 -27.97 -24.76
N VAL A 157 28.05 -27.35 -25.62
CA VAL A 157 27.85 -27.32 -27.08
C VAL A 157 28.06 -28.71 -27.72
N SER A 158 28.68 -29.67 -27.03
CA SER A 158 28.94 -31.02 -27.58
C SER A 158 27.69 -31.91 -27.68
N GLN A 159 26.56 -31.50 -27.08
CA GLN A 159 25.34 -32.31 -26.97
C GLN A 159 24.23 -31.90 -27.96
N TYR A 160 24.48 -30.92 -28.84
CA TYR A 160 23.48 -30.35 -29.75
C TYR A 160 24.04 -30.17 -31.17
N ASP A 161 23.22 -30.44 -32.18
CA ASP A 161 23.60 -30.22 -33.58
C ASP A 161 23.81 -28.72 -33.87
N ALA A 162 24.77 -28.42 -34.75
CA ALA A 162 25.26 -27.06 -34.98
C ALA A 162 24.18 -26.07 -35.48
N ASP A 163 23.15 -26.58 -36.16
CA ASP A 163 22.04 -25.81 -36.73
C ASP A 163 20.84 -25.69 -35.78
N THR A 164 20.94 -26.16 -34.53
CA THR A 164 19.87 -26.09 -33.53
C THR A 164 19.51 -24.63 -33.23
N VAL A 165 18.30 -24.21 -33.65
CA VAL A 165 17.70 -22.91 -33.31
C VAL A 165 16.88 -23.06 -32.03
N PHE A 166 17.34 -22.44 -30.95
CA PHE A 166 16.60 -22.44 -29.68
C PHE A 166 15.51 -21.36 -29.71
N ASN A 167 14.27 -21.76 -30.02
CA ASN A 167 13.13 -20.84 -29.91
C ASN A 167 12.87 -20.49 -28.43
N MET A 168 13.20 -19.25 -28.05
CA MET A 168 13.23 -18.79 -26.66
C MET A 168 11.85 -18.75 -26.00
N ASP A 169 10.80 -18.47 -26.77
CA ASP A 169 9.44 -18.31 -26.24
C ASP A 169 8.76 -19.65 -25.92
N GLU A 170 9.18 -20.76 -26.55
CA GLU A 170 8.62 -22.10 -26.33
C GLU A 170 9.40 -22.92 -25.29
N ASN A 171 10.74 -22.84 -25.29
CA ASN A 171 11.61 -23.70 -24.48
C ASN A 171 12.08 -23.06 -23.15
N VAL A 172 11.19 -22.32 -22.49
CA VAL A 172 11.48 -21.49 -21.31
C VAL A 172 12.14 -22.24 -20.14
N ALA A 173 11.84 -23.54 -19.96
CA ALA A 173 12.32 -24.32 -18.82
C ALA A 173 13.80 -24.74 -18.91
N THR A 174 14.29 -25.07 -20.10
CA THR A 174 15.69 -25.44 -20.34
C THR A 174 16.56 -24.20 -20.49
N VAL A 175 16.13 -23.22 -21.29
CA VAL A 175 16.92 -22.01 -21.61
C VAL A 175 17.21 -21.16 -20.37
N LYS A 176 16.31 -21.12 -19.38
CA LYS A 176 16.49 -20.40 -18.10
C LYS A 176 17.75 -20.79 -17.31
N LYS A 177 18.34 -21.97 -17.52
CA LYS A 177 19.57 -22.39 -16.85
C LYS A 177 20.85 -21.74 -17.39
N HIS A 178 20.84 -21.27 -18.64
CA HIS A 178 22.07 -21.07 -19.42
C HIS A 178 22.34 -19.63 -19.88
N ILE A 179 21.35 -18.73 -19.80
CA ILE A 179 21.46 -17.36 -20.39
C ILE A 179 21.18 -16.26 -19.34
N LEU A 180 21.87 -15.12 -19.48
CA LEU A 180 21.67 -13.94 -18.64
C LEU A 180 20.47 -13.11 -19.14
N TYR A 181 19.33 -13.19 -18.45
CA TYR A 181 18.11 -12.51 -18.88
C TYR A 181 18.09 -11.01 -18.53
N GLY A 182 18.54 -10.17 -19.46
CA GLY A 182 18.35 -8.71 -19.41
C GLY A 182 17.09 -8.30 -20.18
N GLY A 183 15.92 -8.27 -19.54
CA GLY A 183 14.70 -7.74 -20.20
C GLY A 183 13.34 -8.12 -19.60
N THR A 184 13.22 -9.27 -18.92
CA THR A 184 11.99 -9.65 -18.17
C THR A 184 11.66 -8.62 -17.10
N LYS A 185 12.67 -8.27 -16.30
CA LYS A 185 12.69 -7.23 -15.26
C LYS A 185 12.09 -5.90 -15.75
N GLY A 186 12.61 -5.39 -16.87
CA GLY A 186 12.12 -4.16 -17.50
C GLY A 186 10.72 -4.30 -18.11
N ASN A 187 10.41 -5.39 -18.80
CA ASN A 187 9.07 -5.63 -19.36
C ASN A 187 7.98 -5.70 -18.26
N LEU A 188 8.26 -6.33 -17.11
CA LEU A 188 7.32 -6.42 -16.00
C LEU A 188 6.95 -5.03 -15.46
N MET A 189 7.95 -4.20 -15.10
CA MET A 189 7.67 -2.83 -14.66
C MET A 189 7.06 -1.96 -15.76
N ARG A 190 7.47 -2.12 -17.02
CA ARG A 190 6.87 -1.42 -18.17
C ARG A 190 5.38 -1.73 -18.30
N THR A 191 4.98 -2.99 -18.18
CA THR A 191 3.57 -3.40 -18.11
C THR A 191 2.89 -2.73 -16.91
N ILE A 192 3.44 -2.87 -15.70
CA ILE A 192 2.85 -2.30 -14.47
C ILE A 192 2.70 -0.76 -14.54
N LEU A 193 3.61 -0.05 -15.21
CA LEU A 193 3.54 1.40 -15.44
C LEU A 193 2.42 1.77 -16.41
N PHE A 194 2.27 1.06 -17.54
CA PHE A 194 1.41 1.47 -18.66
C PHE A 194 0.09 0.70 -18.84
N SER A 195 -0.11 -0.48 -18.23
CA SER A 195 -1.35 -1.27 -18.37
C SER A 195 -2.28 -1.22 -17.14
N ALA A 196 -1.82 -0.68 -16.02
CA ALA A 196 -2.58 -0.71 -14.77
C ALA A 196 -3.70 0.34 -14.75
N GLN A 197 -4.96 -0.11 -14.82
CA GLN A 197 -6.11 0.69 -14.39
C GLN A 197 -5.88 1.16 -12.95
N ARG A 198 -5.83 2.47 -12.72
CA ARG A 198 -5.73 3.05 -11.37
C ARG A 198 -7.03 2.77 -10.60
N VAL A 199 -6.91 2.36 -9.34
CA VAL A 199 -8.05 2.27 -8.41
C VAL A 199 -8.45 3.71 -8.06
N THR A 200 -9.51 4.21 -8.71
CA THR A 200 -10.03 5.56 -8.45
C THR A 200 -10.80 5.60 -7.14
N ALA A 201 -10.65 6.69 -6.38
CA ALA A 201 -11.53 6.97 -5.25
C ALA A 201 -12.95 7.23 -5.79
N ASN A 202 -13.88 6.29 -5.53
CA ASN A 202 -15.26 6.42 -6.02
C ASN A 202 -16.04 7.47 -5.20
N ASN A 203 -15.90 8.74 -5.61
CA ASN A 203 -16.53 9.89 -4.98
C ASN A 203 -18.06 10.01 -5.19
N MET A 204 -18.72 8.99 -5.77
CA MET A 204 -20.18 8.99 -5.96
C MET A 204 -20.96 9.14 -4.66
N GLU A 205 -20.50 8.58 -3.53
CA GLU A 205 -21.15 8.79 -2.23
C GLU A 205 -21.10 10.26 -1.80
N SER A 206 -19.95 10.93 -1.94
CA SER A 206 -19.78 12.34 -1.59
C SER A 206 -20.63 13.25 -2.49
N MET A 207 -20.70 12.95 -3.80
CA MET A 207 -21.56 13.66 -4.74
C MET A 207 -23.05 13.49 -4.42
N LEU A 208 -23.49 12.26 -4.10
CA LEU A 208 -24.87 11.99 -3.70
C LEU A 208 -25.23 12.68 -2.39
N PHE A 209 -24.31 12.73 -1.42
CA PHE A 209 -24.50 13.43 -0.15
C PHE A 209 -24.69 14.94 -0.34
N ILE A 210 -23.83 15.58 -1.13
CA ILE A 210 -23.97 17.01 -1.49
C ILE A 210 -25.28 17.26 -2.25
N LEU A 211 -25.66 16.37 -3.17
CA LEU A 211 -26.93 16.47 -3.90
C LEU A 211 -28.15 16.39 -2.96
N CYS A 212 -28.15 15.49 -1.99
CA CYS A 212 -29.22 15.39 -0.98
C CYS A 212 -29.35 16.68 -0.15
N LEU A 213 -28.24 17.26 0.33
CA LEU A 213 -28.27 18.52 1.07
C LEU A 213 -28.74 19.69 0.18
N LEU A 214 -28.29 19.73 -1.08
CA LEU A 214 -28.74 20.73 -2.06
C LEU A 214 -30.25 20.64 -2.31
N CYS A 215 -30.85 19.44 -2.36
CA CYS A 215 -32.30 19.28 -2.46
C CYS A 215 -33.05 19.90 -1.27
N PHE A 216 -32.58 19.71 -0.03
CA PHE A 216 -33.18 20.37 1.14
C PHE A 216 -33.04 21.89 1.08
N ALA A 217 -31.90 22.41 0.64
CA ALA A 217 -31.68 23.85 0.52
C ALA A 217 -32.50 24.50 -0.59
N LEU A 218 -32.74 23.81 -1.70
CA LEU A 218 -33.65 24.26 -2.75
C LEU A 218 -35.11 24.31 -2.26
N VAL A 219 -35.54 23.38 -1.41
CA VAL A 219 -36.86 23.46 -0.74
C VAL A 219 -36.91 24.63 0.24
N ALA A 220 -35.89 24.81 1.09
CA ALA A 220 -35.82 25.93 2.04
C ALA A 220 -35.82 27.29 1.34
N SER A 221 -34.98 27.45 0.30
CA SER A 221 -34.96 28.65 -0.55
C SER A 221 -36.27 28.85 -1.30
N GLY A 222 -36.94 27.78 -1.74
CA GLY A 222 -38.25 27.84 -2.40
C GLY A 222 -39.36 28.33 -1.47
N MET A 223 -39.37 27.90 -0.19
CA MET A 223 -40.30 28.41 0.82
C MET A 223 -40.07 29.89 1.10
N VAL A 224 -38.82 30.32 1.28
CA VAL A 224 -38.46 31.73 1.50
C VAL A 224 -38.83 32.60 0.30
N LEU A 225 -38.57 32.13 -0.92
CA LEU A 225 -38.98 32.83 -2.15
C LEU A 225 -40.51 32.95 -2.25
N HIS A 226 -41.24 31.87 -1.96
CA HIS A 226 -42.71 31.88 -2.03
C HIS A 226 -43.32 32.85 -1.01
N GLN A 227 -42.89 32.81 0.26
CA GLN A 227 -43.36 33.73 1.29
C GLN A 227 -42.91 35.18 1.01
N GLY A 228 -41.65 35.38 0.60
CA GLY A 228 -41.11 36.69 0.28
C GLY A 228 -41.72 37.37 -0.95
N LEU A 229 -42.36 36.60 -1.84
CA LEU A 229 -43.15 37.13 -2.97
C LEU A 229 -44.61 37.44 -2.58
N GLN A 230 -45.09 36.99 -1.43
CA GLN A 230 -46.43 37.35 -0.92
C GLN A 230 -46.44 38.73 -0.24
N ASP A 231 -45.29 39.21 0.25
CA ASP A 231 -45.12 40.55 0.82
C ASP A 231 -44.77 41.58 -0.27
N PRO A 232 -45.71 42.44 -0.73
CA PRO A 232 -45.45 43.42 -1.80
C PRO A 232 -44.52 44.58 -1.38
N THR A 233 -44.10 44.63 -0.11
CA THR A 233 -43.18 45.62 0.46
C THR A 233 -41.71 45.25 0.32
N ARG A 234 -41.38 44.01 -0.08
CA ARG A 234 -40.00 43.50 -0.11
C ARG A 234 -39.27 43.81 -1.42
N ASN A 235 -37.96 44.02 -1.30
CA ASN A 235 -37.05 44.18 -2.42
C ASN A 235 -36.67 42.80 -3.00
N THR A 236 -37.12 42.52 -4.22
CA THR A 236 -36.84 41.27 -4.95
C THR A 236 -35.36 40.95 -5.10
N PHE A 237 -34.48 41.97 -5.19
CA PHE A 237 -33.03 41.76 -5.26
C PHE A 237 -32.45 41.26 -3.93
N LYS A 238 -32.93 41.78 -2.78
CA LYS A 238 -32.55 41.23 -1.47
C LYS A 238 -33.08 39.80 -1.31
N LEU A 239 -34.34 39.55 -1.66
CA LEU A 239 -34.93 38.22 -1.58
C LEU A 239 -34.14 37.19 -2.41
N PHE A 240 -33.69 37.56 -3.61
CA PHE A 240 -32.78 36.76 -4.42
C PHE A 240 -31.44 36.50 -3.73
N LEU A 241 -30.81 37.51 -3.14
CA LEU A 241 -29.58 37.32 -2.37
C LEU A 241 -29.76 36.37 -1.18
N HIS A 242 -30.89 36.42 -0.46
CA HIS A 242 -31.18 35.45 0.61
C HIS A 242 -31.36 34.02 0.08
N CYS A 243 -32.01 33.84 -1.07
CA CYS A 243 -32.09 32.54 -1.74
C CYS A 243 -30.71 31.99 -2.10
N VAL A 244 -29.83 32.83 -2.67
CA VAL A 244 -28.44 32.47 -2.97
C VAL A 244 -27.67 32.12 -1.70
N MET A 245 -27.79 32.91 -0.62
CA MET A 245 -27.10 32.65 0.65
C MET A 245 -27.51 31.32 1.28
N ILE A 246 -28.80 30.94 1.24
CA ILE A 246 -29.28 29.62 1.68
C ILE A 246 -28.58 28.51 0.87
N ILE A 247 -28.55 28.62 -0.45
CA ILE A 247 -27.92 27.62 -1.33
C ILE A 247 -26.41 27.54 -1.13
N THR A 248 -25.71 28.66 -0.89
CA THR A 248 -24.26 28.64 -0.62
C THR A 248 -23.93 28.15 0.79
N SER A 249 -24.81 28.34 1.77
CA SER A 249 -24.60 27.87 3.16
C SER A 249 -24.58 26.35 3.34
N VAL A 250 -24.97 25.60 2.30
CA VAL A 250 -25.01 24.13 2.28
C VAL A 250 -23.63 23.48 2.39
N VAL A 251 -22.63 24.10 1.79
CA VAL A 251 -21.26 23.58 1.72
C VAL A 251 -20.35 24.55 2.47
N PRO A 252 -19.97 24.25 3.72
CA PRO A 252 -19.09 25.13 4.49
C PRO A 252 -17.72 25.25 3.79
N PRO A 253 -17.16 26.47 3.66
CA PRO A 253 -15.88 26.69 2.98
C PRO A 253 -14.68 26.04 3.69
N GLU A 254 -14.86 25.55 4.92
CA GLU A 254 -13.86 24.84 5.72
C GLU A 254 -13.65 23.38 5.26
N LEU A 255 -14.70 22.73 4.73
CA LEU A 255 -14.70 21.31 4.34
C LEU A 255 -13.51 20.85 3.46
N PRO A 256 -13.04 21.63 2.45
CA PRO A 256 -11.87 21.26 1.64
C PRO A 256 -10.59 21.20 2.48
N MET A 257 -10.45 22.13 3.45
CA MET A 257 -9.29 22.24 4.33
C MET A 257 -9.31 21.13 5.38
N GLU A 258 -10.47 20.83 5.96
CA GLU A 258 -10.63 19.78 6.97
C GLU A 258 -10.29 18.38 6.44
N LEU A 259 -10.80 18.03 5.25
CA LEU A 259 -10.47 16.75 4.59
C LEU A 259 -8.95 16.65 4.33
N SER A 260 -8.34 17.75 3.87
CA SER A 260 -6.90 17.83 3.63
C SER A 260 -6.09 17.70 4.92
N LEU A 261 -6.54 18.32 6.02
CA LEU A 261 -5.92 18.25 7.34
C LEU A 261 -6.03 16.84 7.95
N ALA A 262 -7.19 16.20 7.91
CA ALA A 262 -7.38 14.84 8.42
C ALA A 262 -6.50 13.81 7.70
N VAL A 263 -6.35 13.94 6.38
CA VAL A 263 -5.42 13.13 5.58
C VAL A 263 -3.96 13.45 5.94
N THR A 264 -3.59 14.74 6.04
CA THR A 264 -2.22 15.16 6.39
C THR A 264 -1.81 14.69 7.79
N ASN A 265 -2.69 14.79 8.79
CA ASN A 265 -2.46 14.27 10.14
C ASN A 265 -2.31 12.74 10.14
N SER A 266 -3.06 12.03 9.30
CA SER A 266 -2.91 10.58 9.11
C SER A 266 -1.56 10.22 8.48
N LEU A 267 -1.09 10.98 7.50
CA LEU A 267 0.26 10.83 6.90
C LEU A 267 1.37 11.09 7.93
N LEU A 268 1.26 12.16 8.73
CA LEU A 268 2.22 12.50 9.78
C LEU A 268 2.25 11.44 10.90
N SER A 269 1.11 10.79 11.20
CA SER A 269 1.01 9.67 12.12
C SER A 269 1.76 8.43 11.62
N LEU A 270 1.58 8.07 10.34
CA LEU A 270 2.28 6.95 9.69
C LEU A 270 3.79 7.20 9.53
N SER A 271 4.17 8.41 9.10
CA SER A 271 5.57 8.81 8.92
C SER A 271 6.38 8.73 10.22
N LYS A 272 5.78 9.13 11.35
CA LYS A 272 6.35 8.95 12.71
C LYS A 272 6.58 7.49 13.09
N ARG A 273 5.89 6.54 12.46
CA ARG A 273 6.08 5.08 12.60
C ARG A 273 6.95 4.48 11.50
N SER A 274 7.69 5.30 10.75
CA SER A 274 8.54 4.90 9.62
C SER A 274 7.78 4.33 8.40
N ILE A 275 6.48 4.60 8.30
CA ILE A 275 5.61 4.18 7.19
C ILE A 275 5.32 5.38 6.29
N PHE A 276 5.75 5.31 5.04
CA PHE A 276 5.53 6.32 4.02
C PHE A 276 4.30 5.96 3.19
N CYS A 277 3.57 6.94 2.67
CA CYS A 277 2.40 6.73 1.84
C CYS A 277 2.42 7.68 0.64
N THR A 278 2.19 7.13 -0.55
CA THR A 278 2.29 7.83 -1.83
C THR A 278 0.92 8.19 -2.42
N GLU A 279 -0.14 7.46 -2.05
CA GLU A 279 -1.53 7.67 -2.47
C GLU A 279 -2.44 7.86 -1.23
N PRO A 280 -2.48 9.06 -0.61
CA PRO A 280 -3.09 9.27 0.71
C PRO A 280 -4.60 8.95 0.78
N PHE A 281 -5.31 9.05 -0.34
CA PHE A 281 -6.73 8.70 -0.45
C PHE A 281 -7.01 7.21 -0.18
N ARG A 282 -5.99 6.35 -0.12
CA ARG A 282 -6.13 4.93 0.25
C ARG A 282 -6.13 4.68 1.77
N ILE A 283 -5.80 5.66 2.60
CA ILE A 283 -5.82 5.50 4.06
C ILE A 283 -7.23 5.07 4.55
N PRO A 284 -8.35 5.70 4.14
CA PRO A 284 -9.69 5.22 4.50
C PRO A 284 -10.03 3.83 3.95
N PHE A 285 -9.44 3.39 2.83
CA PHE A 285 -9.64 2.04 2.29
C PHE A 285 -8.99 0.96 3.17
N ALA A 286 -7.87 1.26 3.83
CA ALA A 286 -7.30 0.39 4.88
C ALA A 286 -8.27 0.18 6.06
N GLY A 287 -9.21 1.10 6.28
CA GLY A 287 -10.31 0.92 7.22
C GLY A 287 -11.37 -0.10 6.80
N LYS A 288 -11.45 -0.44 5.50
CA LYS A 288 -12.48 -1.29 4.88
C LYS A 288 -12.02 -2.73 4.55
N VAL A 289 -10.75 -3.06 4.75
CA VAL A 289 -10.13 -4.33 4.28
C VAL A 289 -10.84 -5.58 4.83
N ASP A 290 -11.14 -6.51 3.92
CA ASP A 290 -11.70 -7.84 4.18
C ASP A 290 -10.62 -8.92 4.23
N VAL A 291 -9.71 -8.87 3.25
CA VAL A 291 -8.72 -9.91 2.98
C VAL A 291 -7.32 -9.29 3.00
N VAL A 292 -6.41 -9.89 3.78
CA VAL A 292 -4.99 -9.55 3.77
C VAL A 292 -4.23 -10.70 3.12
N CYS A 293 -3.63 -10.39 1.97
CA CYS A 293 -2.74 -11.26 1.21
C CYS A 293 -1.29 -10.98 1.61
N PHE A 294 -0.48 -12.02 1.79
CA PHE A 294 0.95 -11.92 2.10
C PHE A 294 1.77 -12.79 1.11
N ASP A 295 2.92 -12.29 0.63
CA ASP A 295 3.98 -13.21 0.18
C ASP A 295 4.64 -13.91 1.39
N LYS A 296 5.34 -15.02 1.13
CA LYS A 296 6.02 -15.82 2.15
C LYS A 296 7.45 -15.36 2.41
N THR A 297 8.25 -15.04 1.39
CA THR A 297 9.72 -14.99 1.46
C THR A 297 10.20 -13.55 1.52
N GLY A 298 10.92 -13.18 2.58
CA GLY A 298 11.24 -11.77 2.87
C GLY A 298 10.09 -11.00 3.51
N THR A 299 8.84 -11.41 3.29
CA THR A 299 7.67 -10.84 3.98
C THR A 299 7.37 -11.54 5.30
N LEU A 300 6.96 -12.83 5.30
CA LEU A 300 6.63 -13.59 6.52
C LEU A 300 7.85 -14.31 7.13
N THR A 301 8.73 -14.84 6.29
CA THR A 301 10.06 -15.35 6.68
C THR A 301 11.12 -14.29 6.45
N SER A 302 12.33 -14.52 6.99
CA SER A 302 13.54 -13.94 6.42
C SER A 302 13.68 -14.28 4.93
N ASP A 303 14.49 -13.51 4.22
CA ASP A 303 15.07 -13.86 2.92
C ASP A 303 16.32 -14.75 3.07
N ALA A 304 17.08 -14.55 4.15
CA ALA A 304 18.23 -15.36 4.52
C ALA A 304 17.86 -16.82 4.88
N LEU A 305 18.75 -17.75 4.50
CA LEU A 305 18.73 -19.17 4.90
C LEU A 305 19.65 -19.37 6.12
N GLU A 306 19.09 -19.83 7.24
CA GLU A 306 19.81 -20.08 8.50
C GLU A 306 20.03 -21.57 8.78
N MET A 307 21.00 -21.89 9.63
CA MET A 307 21.31 -23.25 10.04
C MET A 307 20.53 -23.64 11.32
N HIS A 308 19.40 -24.30 11.13
CA HIS A 308 18.54 -24.73 12.23
C HIS A 308 19.19 -25.82 13.11
N GLY A 309 20.01 -26.70 12.51
CA GLY A 309 20.83 -27.67 13.25
C GLY A 309 21.26 -28.88 12.41
N VAL A 310 21.69 -29.95 13.09
CA VAL A 310 22.01 -31.25 12.46
C VAL A 310 21.13 -32.36 13.05
N ALA A 311 20.53 -33.16 12.19
CA ALA A 311 19.69 -34.30 12.52
C ALA A 311 20.34 -35.63 12.10
N GLY A 312 19.80 -36.76 12.59
CA GLY A 312 20.29 -38.10 12.21
C GLY A 312 21.67 -38.45 12.77
N LEU A 313 22.13 -37.78 13.83
CA LEU A 313 23.37 -38.12 14.51
C LEU A 313 23.19 -39.41 15.32
N LEU A 314 23.92 -40.46 14.93
CA LEU A 314 23.98 -41.73 15.66
C LEU A 314 24.74 -41.54 16.98
N ALA A 315 24.01 -41.22 18.04
CA ALA A 315 24.49 -41.46 19.40
C ALA A 315 24.75 -42.96 19.62
N THR A 316 25.67 -43.30 20.51
CA THR A 316 26.15 -44.69 20.73
C THR A 316 25.19 -45.59 21.52
N SER A 317 23.88 -45.43 21.30
CA SER A 317 22.81 -46.29 21.81
C SER A 317 21.74 -46.45 20.73
N VAL A 318 21.25 -47.68 20.53
CA VAL A 318 20.19 -47.96 19.56
C VAL A 318 18.87 -47.32 20.03
N VAL A 319 18.44 -46.26 19.35
CA VAL A 319 17.10 -45.66 19.48
C VAL A 319 16.24 -46.18 18.32
N PRO A 320 15.01 -46.69 18.56
CA PRO A 320 14.10 -47.11 17.50
C PRO A 320 13.75 -45.97 16.53
N LEU A 321 13.38 -46.32 15.30
CA LEU A 321 13.10 -45.36 14.22
C LEU A 321 11.82 -44.53 14.43
N ASP A 322 11.06 -44.83 15.48
CA ASP A 322 9.71 -44.31 15.73
C ASP A 322 9.66 -42.89 16.31
N ASN A 323 10.82 -42.29 16.64
CA ASN A 323 10.93 -40.92 17.17
C ASN A 323 12.01 -40.12 16.41
N PRO A 324 11.69 -39.44 15.29
CA PRO A 324 12.66 -38.81 14.39
C PRO A 324 13.21 -37.46 14.89
N VAL A 325 13.09 -37.15 16.18
CA VAL A 325 13.25 -35.79 16.72
C VAL A 325 14.34 -35.69 17.79
N GLN A 326 15.58 -35.52 17.33
CA GLN A 326 16.56 -34.73 18.09
C GLN A 326 17.46 -33.96 17.11
N LEU A 327 17.01 -32.75 16.76
CA LEU A 327 17.81 -31.77 16.04
C LEU A 327 18.83 -31.19 17.03
N VAL A 328 20.12 -31.40 16.79
CA VAL A 328 21.18 -30.83 17.62
C VAL A 328 21.50 -29.41 17.11
N ALA A 329 21.27 -28.42 17.97
CA ALA A 329 21.55 -27.01 17.67
C ALA A 329 23.05 -26.78 17.36
N PRO A 330 23.42 -25.81 16.50
CA PRO A 330 24.81 -25.61 16.07
C PRO A 330 25.84 -25.47 17.20
N THR A 331 25.43 -24.91 18.34
CA THR A 331 26.27 -24.74 19.55
C THR A 331 26.55 -26.03 20.32
N ALA A 332 25.78 -27.10 20.11
CA ALA A 332 25.86 -28.36 20.83
C ALA A 332 26.39 -29.54 19.98
N LEU A 333 26.87 -29.25 18.76
CA LEU A 333 27.32 -30.27 17.82
C LEU A 333 28.58 -31.01 18.31
N PRO A 334 28.69 -32.34 18.10
CA PRO A 334 29.92 -33.09 18.37
C PRO A 334 31.11 -32.54 17.57
N THR A 335 32.31 -32.60 18.16
CA THR A 335 33.54 -32.05 17.54
C THR A 335 33.80 -32.63 16.15
N SER A 336 33.50 -33.91 15.89
CA SER A 336 33.58 -34.51 14.54
C SER A 336 32.71 -33.78 13.52
N VAL A 337 31.46 -33.47 13.86
CA VAL A 337 30.50 -32.76 12.99
C VAL A 337 30.94 -31.31 12.77
N GLN A 338 31.41 -30.62 13.83
CA GLN A 338 31.96 -29.27 13.71
C GLN A 338 33.15 -29.21 12.75
N LEU A 339 34.04 -30.21 12.78
CA LEU A 339 35.20 -30.31 11.89
C LEU A 339 34.79 -30.60 10.44
N ILE A 340 33.74 -31.38 10.19
CA ILE A 340 33.21 -31.57 8.83
C ILE A 340 32.64 -30.24 8.32
N LEU A 341 31.81 -29.55 9.11
CA LEU A 341 31.20 -28.29 8.71
C LEU A 341 32.22 -27.16 8.50
N SER A 342 33.28 -27.09 9.31
CA SER A 342 34.35 -26.12 9.11
C SER A 342 35.30 -26.49 7.97
N GLY A 343 35.54 -27.78 7.71
CA GLY A 343 36.46 -28.23 6.64
C GLY A 343 35.85 -28.30 5.24
N CYS A 344 34.54 -28.54 5.12
CA CYS A 344 33.86 -28.79 3.85
C CYS A 344 33.20 -27.53 3.25
N HIS A 345 34.00 -26.48 3.00
CA HIS A 345 33.51 -25.25 2.36
C HIS A 345 34.39 -24.80 1.16
N SER A 346 33.75 -24.12 0.20
CA SER A 346 34.43 -23.42 -0.90
C SER A 346 34.99 -22.05 -0.52
N LEU A 347 34.54 -21.47 0.61
CA LEU A 347 34.95 -20.14 1.08
C LEU A 347 36.47 -19.90 1.09
N MET A 348 36.86 -18.67 0.72
CA MET A 348 38.24 -18.14 0.72
C MET A 348 38.28 -16.74 1.36
N VAL A 349 39.47 -16.26 1.74
CA VAL A 349 39.66 -14.88 2.24
C VAL A 349 40.43 -14.06 1.21
N VAL A 350 39.85 -12.93 0.79
CA VAL A 350 40.46 -11.94 -0.11
C VAL A 350 40.26 -10.55 0.52
N ASP A 351 41.31 -9.74 0.57
CA ASP A 351 41.30 -8.39 1.15
C ASP A 351 40.66 -8.29 2.56
N GLY A 352 40.89 -9.34 3.37
CA GLY A 352 40.36 -9.47 4.73
C GLY A 352 38.89 -9.91 4.83
N LYS A 353 38.16 -10.02 3.71
CA LYS A 353 36.76 -10.46 3.66
C LYS A 353 36.65 -11.93 3.24
N VAL A 354 35.65 -12.63 3.79
CA VAL A 354 35.31 -14.00 3.37
C VAL A 354 34.44 -13.92 2.12
N LEU A 355 34.84 -14.65 1.07
CA LEU A 355 34.11 -14.75 -0.21
C LEU A 355 33.76 -16.21 -0.51
N GLY A 356 32.54 -16.45 -0.98
CA GLY A 356 32.03 -17.76 -1.39
C GLY A 356 30.49 -17.79 -1.40
N ASP A 357 29.89 -18.97 -1.32
CA ASP A 357 28.42 -19.12 -1.25
C ASP A 357 27.91 -18.60 0.11
N PRO A 358 26.96 -17.65 0.16
CA PRO A 358 26.42 -17.12 1.43
C PRO A 358 25.93 -18.20 2.38
N LEU A 359 25.41 -19.32 1.86
CA LEU A 359 24.97 -20.47 2.65
C LEU A 359 26.13 -21.13 3.43
N GLU A 360 27.31 -21.24 2.80
CA GLU A 360 28.50 -21.75 3.48
C GLU A 360 28.99 -20.76 4.55
N THR A 361 28.94 -19.45 4.27
CA THR A 361 29.29 -18.40 5.23
C THR A 361 28.38 -18.46 6.47
N THR A 362 27.07 -18.64 6.27
CA THR A 362 26.11 -18.78 7.38
C THR A 362 26.33 -20.06 8.19
N ILE A 363 26.62 -21.19 7.55
CA ILE A 363 27.00 -22.43 8.27
C ILE A 363 28.27 -22.19 9.12
N LEU A 364 29.30 -21.59 8.53
CA LEU A 364 30.57 -21.36 9.22
C LEU A 364 30.42 -20.42 10.44
N SER A 365 29.59 -19.38 10.32
CA SER A 365 29.30 -18.46 11.43
C SER A 365 28.48 -19.12 12.55
N HIS A 366 27.47 -19.94 12.21
CA HIS A 366 26.65 -20.68 13.19
C HIS A 366 27.48 -21.70 13.99
N VAL A 367 28.46 -22.36 13.35
CA VAL A 367 29.38 -23.30 14.00
C VAL A 367 30.51 -22.57 14.77
N LYS A 368 30.64 -21.25 14.60
CA LYS A 368 31.59 -20.36 15.29
C LYS A 368 33.07 -20.67 15.03
N TRP A 369 33.42 -20.87 13.75
CA TRP A 369 34.80 -20.95 13.27
C TRP A 369 35.11 -19.78 12.34
N ASN A 370 36.34 -19.27 12.40
CA ASN A 370 36.79 -18.15 11.58
C ASN A 370 37.87 -18.62 10.62
N LEU A 371 37.67 -18.37 9.32
CA LEU A 371 38.65 -18.60 8.27
C LEU A 371 39.68 -17.46 8.23
N ARG A 372 40.97 -17.80 8.19
CA ARG A 372 42.09 -16.86 8.05
C ARG A 372 42.79 -17.04 6.69
N PRO A 373 43.50 -16.01 6.18
CA PRO A 373 44.35 -16.13 5.00
C PRO A 373 45.29 -17.34 5.07
N GLY A 374 45.47 -18.02 3.93
CA GLY A 374 46.29 -19.25 3.85
C GLY A 374 45.56 -20.54 4.23
N ASP A 375 44.22 -20.54 4.16
CA ASP A 375 43.32 -21.69 4.40
C ASP A 375 43.45 -22.29 5.81
N VAL A 376 43.65 -21.43 6.81
CA VAL A 376 43.73 -21.81 8.22
C VAL A 376 42.43 -21.43 8.93
N LEU A 377 41.77 -22.42 9.51
CA LEU A 377 40.54 -22.30 10.28
C LEU A 377 40.86 -22.33 11.78
N VAL A 378 40.25 -21.44 12.55
CA VAL A 378 40.36 -21.40 14.02
C VAL A 378 38.98 -21.28 14.67
N PRO A 379 38.73 -21.94 15.81
CA PRO A 379 37.50 -21.73 16.57
C PRO A 379 37.47 -20.31 17.15
N HIS A 380 36.29 -19.72 17.29
CA HIS A 380 36.10 -18.38 17.87
C HIS A 380 36.53 -18.30 19.35
N TRP A 381 36.59 -19.43 20.05
CA TRP A 381 36.96 -19.52 21.46
C TRP A 381 38.12 -20.49 21.65
N SER A 382 39.17 -20.06 22.37
CA SER A 382 40.45 -20.77 22.47
C SER A 382 40.49 -21.88 23.53
N PHE A 383 39.34 -22.18 24.14
CA PHE A 383 39.19 -23.07 25.31
C PHE A 383 38.35 -24.32 25.04
N SER A 384 38.01 -24.59 23.78
CA SER A 384 37.22 -25.76 23.37
C SER A 384 37.97 -27.08 23.58
N PRO A 385 37.29 -28.15 24.02
CA PRO A 385 37.84 -29.51 23.98
C PRO A 385 37.90 -30.01 22.53
N GLY A 386 38.93 -29.61 21.79
CA GLY A 386 39.11 -29.92 20.37
C GLY A 386 40.44 -29.40 19.79
N PRO A 387 40.68 -29.58 18.48
CA PRO A 387 41.89 -29.10 17.82
C PRO A 387 41.90 -27.56 17.73
N LYS A 388 43.05 -26.95 18.06
CA LYS A 388 43.21 -25.48 18.13
C LYS A 388 43.22 -24.78 16.78
N SER A 389 43.45 -25.51 15.69
CA SER A 389 43.34 -25.03 14.32
C SER A 389 43.18 -26.20 13.34
N MET A 390 42.63 -25.91 12.16
CA MET A 390 42.58 -26.80 11.01
C MET A 390 43.24 -26.09 9.81
N LYS A 391 43.80 -26.85 8.86
CA LYS A 391 44.24 -26.33 7.56
C LYS A 391 43.69 -27.18 6.42
N ILE A 392 43.07 -26.54 5.43
CA ILE A 392 42.58 -27.22 4.22
C ILE A 392 43.78 -27.51 3.30
N VAL A 393 43.89 -28.76 2.81
CA VAL A 393 45.03 -29.22 1.98
C VAL A 393 44.73 -29.15 0.48
N HIS A 394 43.47 -29.41 0.11
CA HIS A 394 42.94 -29.42 -1.25
C HIS A 394 41.41 -29.25 -1.20
N ARG A 395 40.81 -28.65 -2.23
CA ARG A 395 39.34 -28.57 -2.42
C ARG A 395 39.01 -29.14 -3.80
N TYR A 396 37.86 -29.80 -3.94
CA TYR A 396 37.33 -30.23 -5.23
C TYR A 396 36.22 -29.27 -5.69
N ALA A 397 36.14 -29.00 -6.99
CA ALA A 397 35.03 -28.25 -7.56
C ALA A 397 33.71 -29.03 -7.44
N PHE A 398 32.60 -28.31 -7.22
CA PHE A 398 31.26 -28.89 -7.19
C PHE A 398 30.79 -29.25 -8.62
N SER A 399 30.36 -30.49 -8.87
CA SER A 399 29.60 -30.87 -10.07
C SER A 399 28.13 -31.07 -9.72
N SER A 400 27.22 -30.65 -10.61
CA SER A 400 25.77 -30.77 -10.43
C SER A 400 25.19 -32.14 -10.79
N GLU A 401 25.95 -32.98 -11.50
CA GLU A 401 25.55 -34.34 -11.92
C GLU A 401 25.42 -35.31 -10.73
N LEU A 402 26.17 -35.08 -9.65
CA LEU A 402 26.30 -35.99 -8.51
C LEU A 402 25.25 -35.80 -7.41
N LYS A 403 24.16 -35.06 -7.68
CA LYS A 403 23.04 -34.88 -6.74
C LYS A 403 22.34 -36.21 -6.46
N ARG A 404 22.22 -36.58 -5.18
CA ARG A 404 21.57 -37.82 -4.72
C ARG A 404 20.50 -37.53 -3.66
N MET A 405 19.67 -38.53 -3.33
CA MET A 405 18.34 -38.35 -2.73
C MET A 405 18.28 -37.63 -1.37
N MET A 406 17.13 -37.00 -1.12
CA MET A 406 16.82 -36.23 0.10
C MET A 406 16.36 -37.13 1.26
N TYR A 407 16.62 -36.68 2.49
CA TYR A 407 15.89 -37.11 3.68
C TYR A 407 14.46 -36.52 3.65
N THR A 408 13.45 -37.38 3.53
CA THR A 408 12.07 -36.96 3.19
C THR A 408 11.39 -36.10 4.25
N HIS A 409 11.57 -36.38 5.54
CA HIS A 409 10.82 -35.73 6.62
C HIS A 409 11.08 -34.21 6.70
N TYR A 410 12.34 -33.75 6.73
CA TYR A 410 12.64 -32.32 6.74
C TYR A 410 12.39 -31.66 5.37
N ALA A 411 12.59 -32.38 4.26
CA ALA A 411 12.25 -31.86 2.93
C ALA A 411 10.73 -31.65 2.74
N MET A 412 9.88 -32.45 3.38
CA MET A 412 8.42 -32.26 3.40
C MET A 412 7.98 -31.01 4.17
N LYS A 413 8.78 -30.55 5.14
CA LYS A 413 8.57 -29.26 5.83
C LYS A 413 9.07 -28.06 5.01
N GLY A 414 9.67 -28.31 3.85
CA GLY A 414 10.28 -27.27 3.01
C GLY A 414 11.72 -26.92 3.36
N CYS A 415 12.26 -27.42 4.47
CA CYS A 415 13.65 -27.18 4.87
C CYS A 415 14.62 -27.76 3.85
N ARG A 416 15.72 -27.05 3.56
CA ARG A 416 16.80 -27.52 2.68
C ARG A 416 17.76 -28.41 3.46
N VAL A 417 17.83 -29.69 3.08
CA VAL A 417 18.66 -30.69 3.76
C VAL A 417 19.97 -30.93 3.01
N LEU A 418 21.11 -30.99 3.71
CA LEU A 418 22.41 -31.42 3.18
C LEU A 418 22.93 -32.63 3.96
N ALA A 419 23.36 -33.68 3.26
CA ALA A 419 23.98 -34.86 3.88
C ALA A 419 25.48 -34.65 4.09
N LEU A 420 25.99 -34.98 5.28
CA LEU A 420 27.41 -34.95 5.60
C LEU A 420 28.03 -36.34 5.50
N GLY A 421 29.27 -36.40 5.00
CA GLY A 421 30.08 -37.61 4.97
C GLY A 421 31.55 -37.28 5.18
N SER A 422 32.29 -38.18 5.80
CA SER A 422 33.71 -38.01 6.13
C SER A 422 34.47 -39.33 5.99
N LYS A 423 35.81 -39.28 5.96
CA LYS A 423 36.63 -40.50 5.95
C LYS A 423 37.96 -40.24 6.63
N SER A 424 38.30 -41.06 7.63
CA SER A 424 39.60 -40.97 8.29
C SER A 424 40.70 -41.59 7.42
N LEU A 425 41.79 -40.85 7.15
CA LEU A 425 42.92 -41.30 6.33
C LEU A 425 44.23 -41.13 7.09
N SER A 426 44.85 -42.24 7.49
CA SER A 426 46.11 -42.26 8.25
C SER A 426 47.32 -42.21 7.32
N THR A 427 47.92 -41.03 7.14
CA THR A 427 49.15 -40.88 6.33
C THR A 427 50.02 -39.72 6.85
N ARG A 428 51.35 -39.89 6.84
CA ARG A 428 52.31 -38.86 7.27
C ARG A 428 52.66 -37.85 6.16
N ASP A 429 52.42 -38.20 4.90
CA ASP A 429 52.85 -37.43 3.72
C ASP A 429 51.73 -36.53 3.16
N LEU A 430 51.67 -35.27 3.60
CA LEU A 430 50.60 -34.34 3.19
C LEU A 430 50.49 -34.11 1.67
N GLN A 431 51.58 -34.28 0.91
CA GLN A 431 51.55 -34.11 -0.55
C GLN A 431 50.85 -35.26 -1.29
N ARG A 432 50.84 -36.49 -0.75
CA ARG A 432 50.18 -37.64 -1.40
C ARG A 432 48.66 -37.43 -1.56
N PHE A 433 48.03 -36.66 -0.69
CA PHE A 433 46.59 -36.35 -0.80
C PHE A 433 46.23 -35.52 -2.04
N LYS A 434 47.19 -34.82 -2.67
CA LYS A 434 46.92 -34.03 -3.88
C LYS A 434 46.89 -34.85 -5.17
N THR A 435 47.36 -36.09 -5.16
CA THR A 435 47.42 -36.95 -6.36
C THR A 435 46.42 -38.12 -6.33
N ILE A 436 45.58 -38.23 -5.30
CA ILE A 436 44.52 -39.24 -5.24
C ILE A 436 43.32 -38.80 -6.08
N ALA A 437 42.88 -39.69 -6.99
CA ALA A 437 41.70 -39.47 -7.80
C ALA A 437 40.44 -39.29 -6.94
N ARG A 438 39.62 -38.29 -7.27
CA ARG A 438 38.37 -37.92 -6.56
C ARG A 438 37.47 -39.12 -6.25
N SER A 439 37.26 -40.00 -7.24
CA SER A 439 36.43 -41.21 -7.12
C SER A 439 36.90 -42.20 -6.04
N LYS A 440 38.18 -42.16 -5.62
CA LYS A 440 38.72 -42.98 -4.52
C LYS A 440 38.64 -42.29 -3.16
N MET A 441 38.40 -40.98 -3.14
CA MET A 441 38.14 -40.19 -1.92
C MET A 441 36.64 -40.22 -1.56
N GLU A 442 35.75 -40.30 -2.56
CA GLU A 442 34.29 -40.25 -2.40
C GLU A 442 33.62 -41.64 -2.22
N THR A 443 34.38 -42.72 -2.02
CA THR A 443 33.87 -44.05 -1.62
C THR A 443 34.00 -44.29 -0.12
N ASP A 444 33.16 -45.16 0.43
CA ASP A 444 33.13 -45.60 1.85
C ASP A 444 33.32 -44.45 2.83
N LEU A 445 32.33 -43.55 2.87
CA LEU A 445 32.28 -42.40 3.76
C LEU A 445 31.47 -42.73 5.02
N ASP A 446 32.02 -42.40 6.17
CA ASP A 446 31.33 -42.37 7.47
C ASP A 446 30.27 -41.26 7.45
N PHE A 447 29.01 -41.60 7.73
CA PHE A 447 27.89 -40.64 7.72
C PHE A 447 27.96 -39.65 8.89
N GLY A 448 27.97 -38.35 8.57
CA GLY A 448 28.14 -37.25 9.54
C GLY A 448 26.85 -36.58 10.00
N GLY A 449 25.66 -37.05 9.56
CA GLY A 449 24.36 -36.43 9.85
C GLY A 449 23.80 -35.61 8.68
N PHE A 450 22.60 -35.05 8.89
CA PHE A 450 21.90 -34.17 7.95
C PHE A 450 21.85 -32.75 8.50
N VAL A 451 22.47 -31.78 7.82
CA VAL A 451 22.26 -30.34 8.11
C VAL A 451 20.86 -29.96 7.65
N VAL A 452 20.11 -29.28 8.52
CA VAL A 452 18.81 -28.70 8.20
C VAL A 452 18.95 -27.18 8.13
N LEU A 453 18.68 -26.62 6.96
CA LEU A 453 18.66 -25.19 6.67
C LEU A 453 17.22 -24.75 6.40
N ASP A 454 16.84 -23.56 6.88
CA ASP A 454 15.49 -23.03 6.68
C ASP A 454 15.48 -21.50 6.65
N CYS A 455 14.38 -20.89 6.18
CA CYS A 455 14.13 -19.46 6.29
C CYS A 455 13.18 -19.23 7.48
N PRO A 456 13.68 -18.84 8.68
CA PRO A 456 12.84 -18.68 9.86
C PRO A 456 11.74 -17.62 9.66
N LEU A 457 10.64 -17.80 10.39
CA LEU A 457 9.62 -16.77 10.55
C LEU A 457 10.20 -15.53 11.25
N LYS A 458 9.81 -14.34 10.79
CA LYS A 458 10.16 -13.10 11.49
C LYS A 458 9.50 -13.08 12.89
N PRO A 459 10.17 -12.57 13.93
CA PRO A 459 9.74 -12.74 15.33
C PRO A 459 8.38 -12.09 15.64
N ASP A 460 7.96 -11.08 14.86
CA ASP A 460 6.66 -10.41 14.99
C ASP A 460 5.51 -11.14 14.26
N THR A 461 5.83 -12.10 13.37
CA THR A 461 4.86 -12.62 12.41
C THR A 461 3.74 -13.42 13.06
N ALA A 462 4.06 -14.27 14.05
CA ALA A 462 3.05 -15.06 14.76
C ALA A 462 2.02 -14.16 15.48
N ASP A 463 2.49 -13.12 16.17
CA ASP A 463 1.62 -12.18 16.91
C ASP A 463 0.77 -11.33 15.96
N VAL A 464 1.33 -10.86 14.85
CA VAL A 464 0.58 -10.07 13.86
C VAL A 464 -0.48 -10.91 13.17
N ILE A 465 -0.17 -12.12 12.72
CA ILE A 465 -1.14 -13.06 12.12
C ILE A 465 -2.24 -13.40 13.14
N LEU A 466 -1.88 -13.64 14.41
CA LEU A 466 -2.84 -13.87 15.49
C LEU A 466 -3.75 -12.65 15.74
N HIS A 467 -3.24 -11.42 15.69
CA HIS A 467 -4.04 -10.19 15.83
C HIS A 467 -4.97 -9.95 14.63
N LEU A 468 -4.52 -10.23 13.41
CA LEU A 468 -5.34 -10.11 12.20
C LEU A 468 -6.47 -11.15 12.18
N ASN A 469 -6.20 -12.39 12.64
CA ASN A 469 -7.19 -13.45 12.81
C ASN A 469 -8.23 -13.09 13.89
N LYS A 470 -7.78 -12.65 15.08
CA LYS A 470 -8.64 -12.17 16.18
C LYS A 470 -9.57 -11.00 15.76
N SER A 471 -9.14 -10.18 14.80
CA SER A 471 -9.91 -9.04 14.27
C SER A 471 -10.77 -9.36 13.04
N LYS A 472 -10.94 -10.64 12.70
CA LYS A 472 -11.81 -11.16 11.63
C LYS A 472 -11.47 -10.64 10.21
N HIS A 473 -10.18 -10.58 9.90
CA HIS A 473 -9.72 -10.47 8.50
C HIS A 473 -9.50 -11.87 7.92
N LYS A 474 -9.83 -12.09 6.65
CA LYS A 474 -9.40 -13.31 5.95
C LYS A 474 -7.92 -13.17 5.63
N LEU A 475 -7.12 -14.16 6.00
CA LEU A 475 -5.69 -14.20 5.67
C LEU A 475 -5.45 -15.19 4.53
N VAL A 476 -4.63 -14.79 3.56
CA VAL A 476 -4.24 -15.58 2.39
C VAL A 476 -2.73 -15.45 2.18
N MET A 477 -2.04 -16.57 1.94
CA MET A 477 -0.65 -16.59 1.48
C MET A 477 -0.62 -16.75 -0.04
N ILE A 478 0.20 -15.97 -0.75
CA ILE A 478 0.40 -16.04 -2.21
C ILE A 478 1.89 -16.04 -2.52
N THR A 479 2.47 -17.19 -2.85
CA THR A 479 3.93 -17.34 -3.00
C THR A 479 4.36 -18.14 -4.23
N GLY A 480 5.56 -17.83 -4.73
CA GLY A 480 6.27 -18.61 -5.75
C GLY A 480 6.89 -19.91 -5.21
N ASP A 481 6.97 -20.08 -3.89
CA ASP A 481 7.57 -21.24 -3.24
C ASP A 481 6.81 -22.56 -3.52
N ASN A 482 7.44 -23.69 -3.19
CA ASN A 482 6.83 -25.00 -3.31
C ASN A 482 5.62 -25.16 -2.36
N ALA A 483 4.58 -25.89 -2.79
CA ALA A 483 3.35 -26.05 -2.03
C ALA A 483 3.56 -26.67 -0.64
N LEU A 484 4.54 -27.56 -0.49
CA LEU A 484 4.89 -28.15 0.82
C LEU A 484 5.45 -27.10 1.78
N THR A 485 6.45 -26.31 1.35
CA THR A 485 7.01 -25.19 2.12
C THR A 485 5.93 -24.16 2.48
N ALA A 486 5.08 -23.80 1.52
CA ALA A 486 3.99 -22.87 1.73
C ALA A 486 2.96 -23.40 2.74
N CYS A 487 2.64 -24.70 2.70
CA CYS A 487 1.73 -25.33 3.66
C CYS A 487 2.35 -25.47 5.06
N ASP A 488 3.65 -25.75 5.19
CA ASP A 488 4.30 -25.83 6.51
C ASP A 488 4.38 -24.44 7.16
N VAL A 489 4.86 -23.42 6.44
CA VAL A 489 4.90 -22.03 6.94
C VAL A 489 3.50 -21.48 7.21
N ALA A 490 2.50 -21.82 6.38
CA ALA A 490 1.10 -21.49 6.67
C ALA A 490 0.58 -22.25 7.90
N THR A 491 1.02 -23.47 8.16
CA THR A 491 0.66 -24.21 9.38
C THR A 491 1.31 -23.54 10.59
N GLN A 492 2.61 -23.26 10.57
CA GLN A 492 3.31 -22.58 11.67
C GLN A 492 2.67 -21.23 12.04
N THR A 493 2.22 -20.45 11.05
CA THR A 493 1.63 -19.11 11.27
C THR A 493 0.12 -19.13 11.56
N VAL A 494 -0.64 -20.01 10.91
CA VAL A 494 -2.12 -20.03 10.97
C VAL A 494 -2.68 -21.09 11.94
N ALA A 495 -1.82 -21.89 12.60
CA ALA A 495 -2.18 -22.95 13.56
C ALA A 495 -3.16 -22.58 14.70
N SER A 496 -3.49 -21.29 14.88
CA SER A 496 -4.51 -20.85 15.84
C SER A 496 -5.96 -21.23 15.45
N LEU A 497 -6.29 -21.51 14.18
CA LEU A 497 -7.63 -22.01 13.79
C LEU A 497 -7.66 -22.91 12.53
N ALA A 498 -8.49 -23.97 12.62
CA ALA A 498 -9.05 -24.78 11.52
C ALA A 498 -8.11 -25.74 10.74
N ILE A 499 -7.74 -26.84 11.39
CA ILE A 499 -7.05 -28.03 10.80
C ILE A 499 -7.91 -28.79 9.75
N SER A 500 -9.16 -28.39 9.50
CA SER A 500 -10.15 -29.20 8.76
C SER A 500 -10.63 -28.64 7.41
N ALA A 501 -10.20 -27.46 6.96
CA ALA A 501 -10.78 -26.81 5.75
C ALA A 501 -9.83 -25.85 4.98
N THR A 502 -8.51 -26.07 5.03
CA THR A 502 -7.53 -25.16 4.43
C THR A 502 -7.11 -25.62 3.03
N LEU A 503 -7.74 -25.05 1.99
CA LEU A 503 -7.38 -25.34 0.60
C LEU A 503 -6.09 -24.59 0.18
N CYS A 504 -5.10 -25.36 -0.28
CA CYS A 504 -3.91 -24.88 -1.00
C CYS A 504 -4.08 -25.12 -2.51
N VAL A 505 -3.75 -24.13 -3.33
CA VAL A 505 -3.88 -24.18 -4.80
C VAL A 505 -2.52 -23.89 -5.47
N PRO A 506 -1.96 -24.83 -6.27
CA PRO A 506 -0.72 -24.58 -7.00
C PRO A 506 -0.97 -23.77 -8.28
N GLY A 507 0.04 -23.01 -8.71
CA GLY A 507 0.00 -22.16 -9.91
C GLY A 507 -0.42 -22.89 -11.19
N ASP A 508 -0.07 -24.16 -11.33
CA ASP A 508 -0.41 -24.99 -12.51
C ASP A 508 -1.93 -25.29 -12.64
N VAL A 509 -2.69 -25.16 -11.54
CA VAL A 509 -4.17 -25.25 -11.56
C VAL A 509 -4.78 -23.90 -11.97
N LEU A 510 -4.14 -22.78 -11.62
CA LEU A 510 -4.67 -21.43 -11.91
C LEU A 510 -4.72 -21.12 -13.40
N SER A 511 -3.89 -21.76 -14.23
CA SER A 511 -3.94 -21.65 -15.70
C SER A 511 -5.06 -22.45 -16.36
N VAL A 512 -5.75 -23.33 -15.63
CA VAL A 512 -6.85 -24.17 -16.13
C VAL A 512 -8.21 -23.62 -15.71
N LEU A 513 -8.29 -22.86 -14.62
CA LEU A 513 -9.53 -22.27 -14.11
C LEU A 513 -10.01 -21.09 -14.96
N THR A 514 -11.32 -21.02 -15.20
CA THR A 514 -11.95 -19.80 -15.75
C THR A 514 -12.06 -18.71 -14.68
N LEU A 515 -12.23 -17.45 -15.08
CA LEU A 515 -12.28 -16.31 -14.15
C LEU A 515 -13.35 -16.45 -13.05
N SER A 516 -14.54 -16.96 -13.39
CA SER A 516 -15.62 -17.19 -12.41
C SER A 516 -15.31 -18.36 -11.46
N GLN A 517 -14.65 -19.42 -11.93
CA GLN A 517 -14.13 -20.48 -11.06
C GLN A 517 -13.03 -19.94 -10.14
N LEU A 518 -12.13 -19.10 -10.67
CA LEU A 518 -11.04 -18.48 -9.91
C LEU A 518 -11.58 -17.57 -8.79
N GLN A 519 -12.65 -16.80 -9.04
CA GLN A 519 -13.34 -16.02 -7.99
C GLN A 519 -13.84 -16.92 -6.85
N VAL A 520 -14.56 -18.02 -7.17
CA VAL A 520 -15.06 -18.97 -6.16
C VAL A 520 -13.92 -19.65 -5.40
N VAL A 521 -12.86 -20.07 -6.10
CA VAL A 521 -11.67 -20.68 -5.49
C VAL A 521 -10.95 -19.65 -4.60
N ALA A 522 -10.77 -18.41 -5.04
CA ALA A 522 -10.14 -17.34 -4.26
C ALA A 522 -10.94 -16.98 -2.99
N CYS A 523 -12.27 -17.08 -3.02
CA CYS A 523 -13.11 -16.92 -1.84
C CYS A 523 -12.85 -17.98 -0.75
N HIS A 524 -12.49 -19.22 -1.13
CA HIS A 524 -12.30 -20.34 -0.19
C HIS A 524 -10.84 -20.68 0.13
N ALA A 525 -9.94 -20.57 -0.85
CA ALA A 525 -8.53 -20.86 -0.70
C ALA A 525 -7.83 -19.95 0.32
N ARG A 526 -6.75 -20.48 0.90
CA ARG A 526 -5.94 -19.82 1.94
C ARG A 526 -4.45 -19.78 1.60
N VAL A 527 -3.98 -20.70 0.77
CA VAL A 527 -2.59 -20.74 0.30
C VAL A 527 -2.60 -20.88 -1.22
N PHE A 528 -1.85 -20.02 -1.89
CA PHE A 528 -1.49 -20.15 -3.29
C PHE A 528 0.02 -20.30 -3.38
N ALA A 529 0.47 -21.36 -4.05
CA ALA A 529 1.88 -21.75 -4.14
C ALA A 529 2.31 -21.92 -5.60
N ARG A 530 3.63 -21.89 -5.88
CA ARG A 530 4.19 -21.89 -7.25
C ARG A 530 3.62 -20.80 -8.17
N THR A 531 3.10 -19.70 -7.64
CA THR A 531 2.46 -18.66 -8.46
C THR A 531 3.47 -17.81 -9.22
N SER A 532 3.21 -17.54 -10.49
CA SER A 532 3.92 -16.50 -11.26
C SER A 532 3.47 -15.08 -10.86
N PRO A 533 4.25 -14.01 -11.17
CA PRO A 533 3.86 -12.62 -10.87
C PRO A 533 2.48 -12.23 -11.44
N ALA A 534 2.19 -12.66 -12.67
CA ALA A 534 0.88 -12.43 -13.30
C ALA A 534 -0.25 -13.20 -12.59
N GLN A 535 0.02 -14.39 -12.06
CA GLN A 535 -0.94 -15.14 -11.26
C GLN A 535 -1.22 -14.46 -9.91
N LYS A 536 -0.22 -13.83 -9.28
CA LYS A 536 -0.44 -13.02 -8.07
C LYS A 536 -1.43 -11.88 -8.33
N GLU A 537 -1.27 -11.17 -9.44
CA GLU A 537 -2.18 -10.10 -9.86
C GLU A 537 -3.60 -10.64 -10.15
N MET A 538 -3.73 -11.75 -10.87
CA MET A 538 -5.03 -12.39 -11.15
C MET A 538 -5.76 -12.88 -9.89
N ILE A 539 -5.05 -13.38 -8.87
CA ILE A 539 -5.66 -13.78 -7.59
C ILE A 539 -6.23 -12.55 -6.85
N VAL A 540 -5.45 -11.47 -6.77
CA VAL A 540 -5.89 -10.22 -6.13
C VAL A 540 -7.06 -9.60 -6.90
N ASP A 541 -7.06 -9.67 -8.23
CA ASP A 541 -8.18 -9.17 -9.02
C ASP A 541 -9.45 -10.03 -8.87
N ALA A 542 -9.33 -11.36 -8.85
CA ALA A 542 -10.48 -12.25 -8.59
C ALA A 542 -11.10 -12.01 -7.20
N LEU A 543 -10.29 -11.69 -6.19
CA LEU A 543 -10.78 -11.25 -4.88
C LEU A 543 -11.49 -9.88 -4.95
N ASN A 544 -10.91 -8.89 -5.63
CA ASN A 544 -11.55 -7.58 -5.83
C ASN A 544 -12.91 -7.71 -6.55
N GLN A 545 -12.96 -8.50 -7.63
CA GLN A 545 -14.17 -8.74 -8.43
C GLN A 545 -15.26 -9.46 -7.63
N SER A 546 -14.90 -10.25 -6.61
CA SER A 546 -15.88 -10.84 -5.66
C SER A 546 -16.48 -9.84 -4.67
N GLY A 547 -16.12 -8.55 -4.75
CA GLY A 547 -16.61 -7.48 -3.89
C GLY A 547 -15.85 -7.32 -2.57
N LEU A 548 -14.72 -8.01 -2.39
CA LEU A 548 -13.90 -7.97 -1.19
C LEU A 548 -12.80 -6.92 -1.29
N ILE A 549 -12.61 -6.11 -0.24
CA ILE A 549 -11.52 -5.13 -0.17
C ILE A 549 -10.22 -5.84 0.20
N THR A 550 -9.26 -5.86 -0.74
CA THR A 550 -7.95 -6.52 -0.57
C THR A 550 -6.87 -5.58 -0.05
N ALA A 551 -6.07 -6.06 0.90
CA ALA A 551 -4.71 -5.60 1.12
C ALA A 551 -3.72 -6.65 0.61
N MET A 552 -2.59 -6.22 0.06
CA MET A 552 -1.47 -7.08 -0.32
C MET A 552 -0.21 -6.59 0.37
N CYS A 553 0.53 -7.50 0.99
CA CYS A 553 1.83 -7.22 1.61
C CYS A 553 2.92 -8.08 0.96
N GLY A 554 3.98 -7.43 0.48
CA GLY A 554 5.07 -8.06 -0.25
C GLY A 554 6.29 -7.13 -0.39
N ASP A 555 7.49 -7.65 -0.22
CA ASP A 555 8.76 -6.98 -0.47
C ASP A 555 9.34 -7.28 -1.86
N GLY A 556 8.92 -8.40 -2.46
CA GLY A 556 9.45 -8.92 -3.72
C GLY A 556 8.92 -8.24 -4.98
N THR A 557 9.67 -8.38 -6.08
CA THR A 557 9.33 -7.71 -7.35
C THR A 557 8.32 -8.47 -8.22
N ASN A 558 8.12 -9.73 -7.87
CA ASN A 558 6.98 -10.56 -8.22
C ASN A 558 5.64 -10.02 -7.68
N ASP A 559 5.64 -9.24 -6.60
CA ASP A 559 4.42 -8.72 -5.98
C ASP A 559 3.93 -7.39 -6.56
N VAL A 560 4.75 -6.69 -7.34
CA VAL A 560 4.52 -5.29 -7.76
C VAL A 560 3.19 -5.11 -8.53
N GLY A 561 2.76 -6.08 -9.33
CA GLY A 561 1.43 -6.08 -9.98
C GLY A 561 0.28 -6.28 -8.97
N ALA A 562 0.43 -7.25 -8.07
CA ALA A 562 -0.55 -7.53 -7.00
C ALA A 562 -0.67 -6.38 -5.99
N LEU A 563 0.44 -5.75 -5.61
CA LEU A 563 0.49 -4.55 -4.75
C LEU A 563 -0.26 -3.37 -5.38
N LYS A 564 -0.12 -3.17 -6.69
CA LYS A 564 -0.78 -2.09 -7.43
C LYS A 564 -2.28 -2.36 -7.68
N ARG A 565 -2.66 -3.63 -7.90
CA ARG A 565 -4.06 -4.05 -8.11
C ARG A 565 -4.84 -4.22 -6.81
N ALA A 566 -4.18 -4.41 -5.68
CA ALA A 566 -4.83 -4.39 -4.36
C ALA A 566 -5.44 -3.01 -4.07
N HIS A 567 -6.48 -2.97 -3.23
CA HIS A 567 -6.99 -1.70 -2.73
C HIS A 567 -5.97 -1.02 -1.80
N VAL A 568 -5.18 -1.82 -1.06
CA VAL A 568 -4.10 -1.35 -0.18
C VAL A 568 -2.84 -2.23 -0.38
N GLY A 569 -1.91 -1.78 -1.22
CA GLY A 569 -0.59 -2.41 -1.36
C GLY A 569 0.39 -1.88 -0.30
N ILE A 570 1.11 -2.79 0.37
CA ILE A 570 2.05 -2.51 1.46
C ILE A 570 3.39 -3.17 1.15
N SER A 571 4.44 -2.38 0.93
CA SER A 571 5.80 -2.89 0.83
C SER A 571 6.53 -2.87 2.16
N ILE A 572 7.44 -3.82 2.34
CA ILE A 572 8.37 -3.90 3.47
C ILE A 572 9.78 -3.79 2.90
N ILE A 573 10.57 -2.85 3.42
CA ILE A 573 11.99 -2.77 3.08
C ILE A 573 12.76 -3.66 4.04
N ASN A 574 13.34 -4.74 3.49
CA ASN A 574 14.33 -5.55 4.19
C ASN A 574 15.70 -4.89 4.06
N THR A 575 16.12 -4.16 5.10
CA THR A 575 17.52 -3.84 5.30
C THR A 575 18.26 -5.11 5.73
N PRO A 576 19.36 -5.53 5.07
CA PRO A 576 20.26 -6.49 5.69
C PRO A 576 20.77 -5.88 7.00
N ASP A 577 20.79 -6.68 8.07
CA ASP A 577 21.06 -6.19 9.42
C ASP A 577 22.41 -5.49 9.57
N ASP A 578 22.51 -4.62 10.59
CA ASP A 578 23.74 -3.92 10.93
C ASP A 578 24.89 -4.90 11.21
N ASP A 579 25.86 -4.96 10.30
CA ASP A 579 27.21 -5.46 10.55
C ASP A 579 27.83 -4.57 11.66
N HIS A 580 27.61 -4.93 12.93
CA HIS A 580 28.06 -4.20 14.13
C HIS A 580 29.60 -4.08 14.28
N HIS A 581 30.37 -4.39 13.23
CA HIS A 581 31.84 -4.47 13.20
C HIS A 581 32.51 -3.69 12.04
N SER A 582 31.94 -2.54 11.62
CA SER A 582 32.68 -1.58 10.77
C SER A 582 32.45 -0.09 11.11
N SER A 583 32.65 0.28 12.38
CA SER A 583 32.51 1.67 12.88
C SER A 583 33.67 2.60 12.45
N SER A 584 33.86 2.85 11.15
CA SER A 584 34.90 3.76 10.66
C SER A 584 34.67 4.40 9.27
N SER A 585 33.42 4.76 8.92
CA SER A 585 33.15 5.67 7.80
C SER A 585 31.94 6.58 8.06
N PRO A 586 31.99 7.88 7.70
CA PRO A 586 30.89 8.83 7.95
C PRO A 586 29.85 8.88 6.83
N HIS A 587 29.88 7.94 5.87
CA HIS A 587 28.89 7.84 4.81
C HIS A 587 27.72 7.00 5.31
N ALA A 588 26.63 7.66 5.70
CA ALA A 588 25.41 7.00 6.13
C ALA A 588 24.96 5.94 5.11
N HIS A 589 24.68 4.73 5.58
CA HIS A 589 24.21 3.63 4.73
C HIS A 589 22.87 4.03 4.08
N VAL A 590 22.91 4.28 2.76
CA VAL A 590 21.73 4.63 1.99
C VAL A 590 20.84 3.39 1.90
N VAL A 591 19.70 3.44 2.58
CA VAL A 591 18.64 2.42 2.48
C VAL A 591 18.24 2.31 1.02
N LYS A 592 18.44 1.13 0.43
CA LYS A 592 18.02 0.85 -0.94
C LYS A 592 16.53 0.58 -0.95
N PHE A 593 15.77 1.47 -1.57
CA PHE A 593 14.37 1.24 -1.89
C PHE A 593 14.25 0.18 -3.00
N GLY A 594 13.19 -0.62 -2.94
CA GLY A 594 12.88 -1.66 -3.94
C GLY A 594 11.62 -1.32 -4.75
N ASP A 595 11.26 -2.15 -5.73
CA ASP A 595 10.12 -1.82 -6.61
C ASP A 595 8.77 -2.06 -5.97
N ALA A 596 8.73 -2.93 -4.96
CA ALA A 596 7.59 -3.02 -4.07
C ALA A 596 7.25 -1.62 -3.54
N SER A 597 8.25 -0.83 -3.11
CA SER A 597 8.06 0.56 -2.65
C SER A 597 7.78 1.61 -3.73
N ILE A 598 8.02 1.32 -5.01
CA ILE A 598 7.61 2.19 -6.13
C ILE A 598 6.11 2.02 -6.42
N ALA A 599 5.62 0.77 -6.40
CA ALA A 599 4.24 0.45 -6.78
C ALA A 599 3.25 0.32 -5.61
N SER A 600 3.75 0.11 -4.38
CA SER A 600 2.91 0.09 -3.19
C SER A 600 2.51 1.51 -2.79
N PRO A 601 1.21 1.78 -2.55
CA PRO A 601 0.79 3.06 -1.96
C PRO A 601 1.26 3.26 -0.50
N PHE A 602 1.75 2.22 0.18
CA PHE A 602 2.34 2.27 1.52
C PHE A 602 3.67 1.53 1.59
N THR A 603 4.69 2.15 2.19
CA THR A 603 6.06 1.63 2.27
C THR A 603 6.58 1.67 3.71
N SER A 604 6.85 0.52 4.31
CA SER A 604 7.51 0.40 5.61
C SER A 604 9.04 0.42 5.45
N LYS A 605 9.73 1.32 6.14
CA LYS A 605 11.20 1.29 6.27
C LYS A 605 11.70 0.29 7.32
N GLN A 606 10.81 -0.30 8.12
CA GLN A 606 11.17 -1.33 9.10
C GLN A 606 10.89 -2.72 8.49
N PRO A 607 11.77 -3.72 8.67
CA PRO A 607 11.64 -5.07 8.11
C PRO A 607 10.54 -5.93 8.79
N SER A 608 9.53 -5.31 9.39
CA SER A 608 8.51 -5.92 10.24
C SER A 608 7.12 -5.90 9.59
N ILE A 609 6.37 -7.00 9.67
CA ILE A 609 5.00 -7.08 9.16
C ILE A 609 4.00 -6.33 10.04
N HIS A 610 4.39 -5.92 11.26
CA HIS A 610 3.58 -5.11 12.18
C HIS A 610 3.06 -3.81 11.54
N ALA A 611 3.80 -3.24 10.58
CA ALA A 611 3.35 -2.10 9.76
C ALA A 611 1.96 -2.31 9.15
N THR A 612 1.62 -3.54 8.72
CA THR A 612 0.29 -3.92 8.24
C THR A 612 -0.81 -3.62 9.26
N THR A 613 -0.59 -3.99 10.53
CA THR A 613 -1.58 -3.74 11.59
C THR A 613 -1.72 -2.25 11.91
N GLN A 614 -0.62 -1.49 11.82
CA GLN A 614 -0.63 -0.05 12.04
C GLN A 614 -1.37 0.70 10.92
N ILE A 615 -1.16 0.32 9.66
CA ILE A 615 -1.89 0.86 8.50
C ILE A 615 -3.39 0.59 8.62
N LEU A 616 -3.78 -0.64 9.00
CA LEU A 616 -5.19 -0.99 9.23
C LEU A 616 -5.80 -0.24 10.43
N CYS A 617 -5.07 -0.07 11.54
CA CYS A 617 -5.54 0.73 12.67
C CYS A 617 -5.71 2.22 12.32
N GLN A 618 -4.73 2.82 11.64
CA GLN A 618 -4.81 4.21 11.17
C GLN A 618 -5.98 4.37 10.18
N GLY A 619 -6.11 3.46 9.21
CA GLY A 619 -7.19 3.51 8.22
C GLY A 619 -8.58 3.38 8.83
N ARG A 620 -8.75 2.53 9.86
CA ARG A 620 -10.00 2.45 10.64
C ARG A 620 -10.27 3.75 11.41
N CYS A 621 -9.24 4.35 12.03
CA CYS A 621 -9.37 5.64 12.71
C CYS A 621 -9.81 6.74 11.74
N THR A 622 -9.07 6.95 10.64
CA THR A 622 -9.36 7.96 9.63
C THR A 622 -10.74 7.77 9.00
N LEU A 623 -11.12 6.53 8.64
CA LEU A 623 -12.46 6.24 8.10
C LEU A 623 -13.59 6.59 9.08
N VAL A 624 -13.43 6.28 10.37
CA VAL A 624 -14.41 6.64 11.40
C VAL A 624 -14.49 8.17 11.54
N THR A 625 -13.37 8.87 11.61
CA THR A 625 -13.34 10.35 11.63
C THR A 625 -14.04 10.95 10.41
N THR A 626 -13.81 10.42 9.20
CA THR A 626 -14.52 10.87 7.98
C THR A 626 -16.03 10.68 8.08
N VAL A 627 -16.53 9.53 8.57
CA VAL A 627 -17.98 9.31 8.75
C VAL A 627 -18.57 10.22 9.84
N GLN A 628 -17.82 10.54 10.90
CA GLN A 628 -18.23 11.51 11.92
C GLN A 628 -18.34 12.91 11.34
N MET A 629 -17.36 13.35 10.54
CA MET A 629 -17.39 14.64 9.86
C MET A 629 -18.62 14.76 8.95
N TYR A 630 -18.96 13.73 8.16
CA TYR A 630 -20.18 13.74 7.34
C TYR A 630 -21.47 13.82 8.18
N LYS A 631 -21.55 13.19 9.36
CA LYS A 631 -22.70 13.36 10.28
C LYS A 631 -22.82 14.80 10.76
N ILE A 632 -21.73 15.34 11.33
CA ILE A 632 -21.67 16.68 11.92
C ILE A 632 -22.03 17.74 10.87
N LEU A 633 -21.43 17.63 9.69
CA LEU A 633 -21.72 18.44 8.50
C LEU A 633 -23.20 18.41 8.11
N GLY A 634 -23.79 17.22 8.00
CA GLY A 634 -25.21 17.07 7.62
C GLY A 634 -26.16 17.70 8.63
N ILE A 635 -25.91 17.51 9.93
CA ILE A 635 -26.71 18.09 11.01
C ILE A 635 -26.56 19.62 11.03
N ASN A 636 -25.32 20.14 11.00
CA ASN A 636 -25.06 21.58 10.98
C ASN A 636 -25.69 22.25 9.73
N CYS A 637 -25.63 21.61 8.56
CA CYS A 637 -26.27 22.10 7.33
C CYS A 637 -27.80 22.21 7.49
N LEU A 638 -28.45 21.20 8.08
CA LEU A 638 -29.91 21.20 8.26
C LEU A 638 -30.35 22.24 9.30
N ILE A 639 -29.59 22.42 10.39
CA ILE A 639 -29.85 23.46 11.39
C ILE A 639 -29.68 24.86 10.76
N SER A 640 -28.56 25.13 10.10
CA SER A 640 -28.30 26.41 9.44
C SER A 640 -29.34 26.74 8.36
N ALA A 641 -29.74 25.74 7.55
CA ALA A 641 -30.80 25.92 6.56
C ALA A 641 -32.16 26.25 7.20
N TYR A 642 -32.50 25.67 8.36
CA TYR A 642 -33.72 26.01 9.09
C TYR A 642 -33.67 27.43 9.69
N VAL A 643 -32.56 27.81 10.34
CA VAL A 643 -32.37 29.14 10.93
C VAL A 643 -32.42 30.23 9.84
N LEU A 644 -31.68 30.05 8.73
CA LEU A 644 -31.58 31.03 7.65
C LEU A 644 -32.83 31.09 6.76
N SER A 645 -33.76 30.14 6.87
CA SER A 645 -35.06 30.18 6.18
C SER A 645 -36.21 30.58 7.10
N SER A 646 -36.58 29.73 8.06
CA SER A 646 -37.78 29.91 8.87
C SER A 646 -37.62 31.01 9.91
N LEU A 647 -36.51 31.04 10.65
CA LEU A 647 -36.31 32.04 11.70
C LEU A 647 -35.93 33.42 11.13
N TYR A 648 -35.20 33.48 10.02
CA TYR A 648 -34.95 34.75 9.32
C TYR A 648 -36.25 35.48 8.91
N MET A 649 -37.29 34.73 8.50
CA MET A 649 -38.60 35.30 8.19
C MET A 649 -39.33 35.87 9.42
N HIS A 650 -38.99 35.40 10.62
CA HIS A 650 -39.44 35.96 11.91
C HIS A 650 -38.48 37.05 12.45
N GLY A 651 -37.66 37.64 11.58
CA GLY A 651 -36.77 38.74 11.92
C GLY A 651 -35.44 38.35 12.58
N VAL A 652 -35.19 37.06 12.80
CA VAL A 652 -33.98 36.58 13.48
C VAL A 652 -32.74 36.83 12.61
N LYS A 653 -31.74 37.47 13.20
CA LYS A 653 -30.49 37.89 12.55
C LYS A 653 -29.32 37.68 13.50
N GLN A 654 -28.14 37.42 12.95
CA GLN A 654 -26.89 37.28 13.70
C GLN A 654 -25.94 38.44 13.34
N GLY A 655 -25.19 38.94 14.31
CA GLY A 655 -24.19 39.99 14.11
C GLY A 655 -22.88 39.48 13.51
N ASP A 656 -22.07 40.36 12.94
CA ASP A 656 -20.77 40.00 12.33
C ASP A 656 -19.80 39.42 13.38
N ALA A 657 -19.85 39.93 14.62
CA ALA A 657 -19.08 39.41 15.75
C ALA A 657 -19.54 37.99 16.13
N GLN A 658 -20.85 37.76 16.17
CA GLN A 658 -21.47 36.47 16.46
C GLN A 658 -21.08 35.41 15.41
N MET A 659 -21.18 35.74 14.12
CA MET A 659 -20.76 34.87 13.02
C MET A 659 -19.26 34.54 13.08
N THR A 660 -18.41 35.52 13.37
CA THR A 660 -16.96 35.33 13.52
C THR A 660 -16.64 34.34 14.64
N VAL A 661 -17.28 34.48 15.81
CA VAL A 661 -17.06 33.58 16.95
C VAL A 661 -17.54 32.16 16.66
N VAL A 662 -18.71 32.00 16.03
CA VAL A 662 -19.23 30.69 15.59
C VAL A 662 -18.25 30.00 14.64
N GLY A 663 -17.76 30.71 13.61
CA GLY A 663 -16.79 30.16 12.65
C GLY A 663 -15.49 29.70 13.32
N VAL A 664 -14.91 30.51 14.21
CA VAL A 664 -13.69 30.16 14.97
C VAL A 664 -13.92 28.95 15.88
N VAL A 665 -15.07 28.86 16.56
CA VAL A 665 -15.40 27.73 17.44
C VAL A 665 -15.53 26.43 16.64
N ILE A 666 -16.28 26.46 15.53
CA ILE A 666 -16.47 25.30 14.62
C ILE A 666 -15.13 24.84 14.03
N ALA A 667 -14.31 25.77 13.50
CA ALA A 667 -13.02 25.44 12.90
C ALA A 667 -12.06 24.78 13.90
N LEU A 668 -12.04 25.24 15.16
CA LEU A 668 -11.24 24.61 16.22
C LEU A 668 -11.77 23.23 16.62
N PHE A 669 -13.08 23.01 16.62
CA PHE A 669 -13.65 21.67 16.83
C PHE A 669 -13.25 20.68 15.73
N PHE A 670 -13.39 21.05 14.45
CA PHE A 670 -12.95 20.20 13.34
C PHE A 670 -11.42 19.97 13.35
N LEU A 671 -10.62 20.97 13.69
CA LEU A 671 -9.18 20.83 13.86
C LEU A 671 -8.84 19.77 14.92
N PHE A 672 -9.41 19.85 16.12
CA PHE A 672 -9.14 18.88 17.20
C PHE A 672 -9.79 17.50 16.97
N LEU A 673 -10.85 17.41 16.18
CA LEU A 673 -11.41 16.16 15.66
C LEU A 673 -10.42 15.47 14.70
N SER A 674 -9.76 16.22 13.82
CA SER A 674 -8.77 15.71 12.85
C SER A 674 -7.47 15.17 13.50
N TYR A 675 -7.23 15.48 14.77
CA TYR A 675 -6.09 14.98 15.56
C TYR A 675 -6.40 13.69 16.35
N ALA A 676 -7.52 13.02 16.05
CA ALA A 676 -7.82 11.70 16.60
C ALA A 676 -6.68 10.69 16.33
N THR A 677 -6.27 9.96 17.38
CA THR A 677 -5.18 8.96 17.30
C THR A 677 -5.73 7.53 17.39
N PRO A 678 -5.22 6.60 16.56
CA PRO A 678 -5.66 5.21 16.54
C PRO A 678 -5.25 4.46 17.82
N LEU A 679 -5.98 3.40 18.15
CA LEU A 679 -5.55 2.41 19.14
C LEU A 679 -4.65 1.35 18.48
N ASP A 680 -3.56 0.94 19.14
CA ASP A 680 -2.61 -0.06 18.60
C ASP A 680 -3.15 -1.50 18.54
N ARG A 681 -4.41 -1.74 18.96
CA ARG A 681 -5.06 -3.05 18.93
C ARG A 681 -6.23 -3.08 17.95
N LEU A 682 -6.13 -3.92 16.92
CA LEU A 682 -7.22 -4.18 15.98
C LEU A 682 -8.42 -4.84 16.68
N SER A 683 -9.59 -4.21 16.54
CA SER A 683 -10.85 -4.68 17.09
C SER A 683 -11.60 -5.64 16.14
N ALA A 684 -12.42 -6.54 16.69
CA ALA A 684 -13.25 -7.46 15.90
C ALA A 684 -14.54 -6.84 15.34
N ARG A 685 -14.91 -5.63 15.79
CA ARG A 685 -15.93 -4.78 15.16
C ARG A 685 -15.29 -4.06 13.98
N ARG A 686 -16.02 -3.91 12.88
CA ARG A 686 -15.60 -3.09 11.73
C ARG A 686 -16.27 -1.71 11.80
N PRO A 687 -15.64 -0.65 11.26
CA PRO A 687 -16.27 0.67 11.15
C PRO A 687 -17.42 0.66 10.12
N LEU A 688 -18.26 1.69 10.14
CA LEU A 688 -19.22 1.94 9.05
C LEU A 688 -18.44 2.31 7.78
N THR A 689 -18.84 1.75 6.64
CA THR A 689 -18.06 1.84 5.38
C THR A 689 -18.69 2.76 4.33
N ARG A 690 -19.95 3.16 4.50
CA ARG A 690 -20.70 4.07 3.62
C ARG A 690 -21.30 5.21 4.44
N VAL A 691 -21.56 6.35 3.79
CA VAL A 691 -22.31 7.47 4.41
C VAL A 691 -23.81 7.17 4.43
N PHE A 692 -24.32 6.52 3.38
CA PHE A 692 -25.75 6.18 3.22
C PHE A 692 -26.18 4.87 3.91
N CYS A 693 -25.65 4.59 5.11
CA CYS A 693 -26.16 3.51 5.97
C CYS A 693 -27.39 3.97 6.76
N ALA A 694 -28.35 3.08 7.02
CA ALA A 694 -29.57 3.41 7.76
C ALA A 694 -29.27 4.00 9.16
N SER A 695 -28.23 3.48 9.84
CA SER A 695 -27.73 4.01 11.12
C SER A 695 -27.22 5.46 11.07
N VAL A 696 -26.71 5.91 9.91
CA VAL A 696 -26.24 7.29 9.72
C VAL A 696 -27.42 8.22 9.45
N LEU A 697 -28.37 7.80 8.60
CA LEU A 697 -29.55 8.61 8.27
C LEU A 697 -30.50 8.77 9.48
N VAL A 698 -30.78 7.69 10.22
CA VAL A 698 -31.60 7.74 11.45
C VAL A 698 -30.94 8.61 12.53
N SER A 699 -29.61 8.58 12.62
CA SER A 699 -28.83 9.45 13.50
C SER A 699 -28.98 10.93 13.13
N ILE A 700 -28.70 11.30 11.87
CA ILE A 700 -28.79 12.70 11.39
C ILE A 700 -30.22 13.24 11.57
N SER A 701 -31.23 12.51 11.09
CA SER A 701 -32.64 12.95 11.17
C SER A 701 -33.14 13.04 12.61
N GLY A 702 -32.71 12.13 13.50
CA GLY A 702 -33.12 12.14 14.90
C GLY A 702 -32.43 13.23 15.72
N GLN A 703 -31.13 13.45 15.55
CA GLN A 703 -30.42 14.57 16.19
C GLN A 703 -30.97 15.92 15.70
N PHE A 704 -31.22 16.07 14.39
CA PHE A 704 -31.88 17.25 13.83
C PHE A 704 -33.29 17.45 14.43
N ALA A 705 -34.10 16.40 14.58
CA ALA A 705 -35.43 16.50 15.17
C ALA A 705 -35.39 16.92 16.66
N VAL A 706 -34.42 16.42 17.44
CA VAL A 706 -34.23 16.85 18.84
C VAL A 706 -33.85 18.34 18.89
N HIS A 707 -32.83 18.75 18.12
CA HIS A 707 -32.38 20.15 18.06
C HIS A 707 -33.47 21.11 17.57
N LEU A 708 -34.29 20.70 16.60
CA LEU A 708 -35.44 21.49 16.13
C LEU A 708 -36.49 21.68 17.24
N MET A 709 -36.75 20.64 18.04
CA MET A 709 -37.70 20.71 19.16
C MET A 709 -37.19 21.58 20.31
N THR A 710 -35.90 21.55 20.64
CA THR A 710 -35.30 22.42 21.66
C THR A 710 -35.15 23.86 21.19
N LEU A 711 -34.93 24.10 19.89
CA LEU A 711 -34.95 25.45 19.29
C LEU A 711 -36.37 26.05 19.33
N ALA A 712 -37.38 25.26 18.96
CA ALA A 712 -38.79 25.66 19.09
C ALA A 712 -39.21 25.88 20.55
N ALA A 713 -38.75 25.03 21.49
CA ALA A 713 -39.01 25.21 22.92
C ALA A 713 -38.38 26.50 23.47
N ALA A 714 -37.12 26.80 23.12
CA ALA A 714 -36.49 28.06 23.50
C ALA A 714 -37.22 29.27 22.90
N LEU A 715 -37.67 29.18 21.64
CA LEU A 715 -38.44 30.24 21.00
C LEU A 715 -39.78 30.49 21.71
N HIS A 716 -40.59 29.45 21.92
CA HIS A 716 -41.95 29.59 22.45
C HIS A 716 -42.03 29.80 23.97
N VAL A 717 -41.12 29.18 24.75
CA VAL A 717 -41.15 29.25 26.22
C VAL A 717 -40.33 30.43 26.75
N VAL A 718 -39.23 30.80 26.06
CA VAL A 718 -38.23 31.74 26.61
C VAL A 718 -38.15 33.05 25.82
N ALA A 719 -38.21 33.01 24.48
CA ALA A 719 -38.05 34.22 23.67
C ALA A 719 -39.36 35.00 23.48
N LEU A 720 -40.38 34.38 22.87
CA LEU A 720 -41.61 35.05 22.46
C LEU A 720 -42.39 35.79 23.57
N PRO A 721 -42.38 35.37 24.87
CA PRO A 721 -43.01 36.15 25.94
C PRO A 721 -42.39 37.53 26.21
N TYR A 722 -41.19 37.81 25.68
CA TYR A 722 -40.41 39.05 25.90
C TYR A 722 -40.01 39.72 24.57
N VAL A 723 -40.82 39.53 23.52
CA VAL A 723 -40.57 40.05 22.17
C VAL A 723 -41.66 41.03 21.77
N ASP A 724 -41.31 42.31 21.68
CA ASP A 724 -42.19 43.37 21.15
C ASP A 724 -42.38 43.19 19.65
N LEU A 725 -43.53 42.65 19.24
CA LEU A 725 -43.86 42.34 17.83
C LEU A 725 -43.83 43.56 16.90
N ASP A 726 -43.96 44.78 17.46
CA ASP A 726 -43.90 46.04 16.73
C ASP A 726 -42.47 46.62 16.57
N ASP A 727 -41.41 45.93 17.05
CA ASP A 727 -40.02 46.41 16.91
C ASP A 727 -39.58 46.46 15.44
N PRO A 728 -39.25 47.65 14.87
CA PRO A 728 -38.78 47.77 13.49
C PRO A 728 -37.47 47.01 13.20
N ALA A 729 -36.69 46.58 14.21
CA ALA A 729 -35.54 45.71 14.00
C ALA A 729 -35.95 44.28 13.56
N MET A 730 -37.16 43.83 13.92
CA MET A 730 -37.69 42.51 13.57
C MET A 730 -38.15 42.44 12.10
N HIS A 731 -38.38 43.57 11.43
CA HIS A 731 -38.65 43.58 9.99
C HIS A 731 -37.44 42.98 9.24
N PRO A 732 -37.57 41.92 8.41
CA PRO A 732 -36.41 41.18 7.89
C PRO A 732 -35.37 42.04 7.17
N GLU A 733 -35.80 43.07 6.45
CA GLU A 733 -34.91 44.01 5.74
C GLU A 733 -34.18 45.06 6.60
N ALA A 734 -34.52 45.20 7.88
CA ALA A 734 -33.84 46.13 8.79
C ALA A 734 -32.43 45.65 9.17
N LYS A 735 -31.52 46.59 9.47
CA LYS A 735 -30.18 46.28 9.98
C LYS A 735 -30.27 45.47 11.30
N PHE A 736 -29.27 44.63 11.54
CA PHE A 736 -29.12 43.93 12.82
C PHE A 736 -29.14 44.92 14.00
N ARG A 737 -29.82 44.51 15.08
CA ARG A 737 -29.74 45.10 16.41
C ARG A 737 -29.80 43.95 17.43
N PRO A 738 -29.10 44.06 18.57
CA PRO A 738 -29.29 43.17 19.70
C PRO A 738 -30.74 43.21 20.18
N ASN A 739 -31.39 42.05 20.24
CA ASN A 739 -32.66 41.84 20.93
C ASN A 739 -32.65 40.48 21.66
N VAL A 740 -33.62 40.24 22.53
CA VAL A 740 -33.71 39.01 23.34
C VAL A 740 -33.81 37.76 22.46
N LEU A 741 -34.58 37.85 21.37
CA LEU A 741 -34.77 36.79 20.38
C LEU A 741 -33.46 36.34 19.70
N ASN A 742 -32.70 37.29 19.13
CA ASN A 742 -31.41 37.01 18.49
C ASN A 742 -30.41 36.44 19.51
N SER A 743 -30.41 36.96 20.73
CA SER A 743 -29.51 36.52 21.80
C SER A 743 -29.78 35.06 22.22
N ILE A 744 -31.05 34.70 22.42
CA ILE A 744 -31.46 33.33 22.75
C ILE A 744 -31.16 32.38 21.56
N VAL A 745 -31.56 32.74 20.34
CA VAL A 745 -31.33 31.87 19.17
C VAL A 745 -29.83 31.68 18.89
N PHE A 746 -29.00 32.71 19.07
CA PHE A 746 -27.54 32.58 18.97
C PHE A 746 -26.97 31.59 19.98
N VAL A 747 -27.28 31.77 21.28
CA VAL A 747 -26.80 30.89 22.36
C VAL A 747 -27.25 29.44 22.16
N VAL A 748 -28.52 29.23 21.80
CA VAL A 748 -29.08 27.91 21.53
C VAL A 748 -28.41 27.26 20.31
N SER A 749 -28.23 28.00 19.21
CA SER A 749 -27.57 27.49 17.99
C SER A 749 -26.11 27.11 18.25
N LEU A 750 -25.36 27.94 18.99
CA LEU A 750 -23.97 27.66 19.37
C LEU A 750 -23.87 26.41 20.26
N HIS A 751 -24.79 26.24 21.21
CA HIS A 751 -24.87 25.04 22.05
C HIS A 751 -25.18 23.78 21.25
N MET A 752 -26.10 23.84 20.29
CA MET A 752 -26.44 22.72 19.39
C MET A 752 -25.27 22.29 18.51
N GLN A 753 -24.50 23.25 17.99
CA GLN A 753 -23.27 22.97 17.24
C GLN A 753 -22.24 22.23 18.13
N ILE A 754 -22.02 22.69 19.36
CA ILE A 754 -21.14 22.01 20.34
C ILE A 754 -21.65 20.60 20.65
N ASN A 755 -22.94 20.44 20.95
CA ASN A 755 -23.58 19.13 21.20
C ASN A 755 -23.40 18.18 20.00
N THR A 756 -23.54 18.68 18.77
CA THR A 756 -23.36 17.90 17.54
C THR A 756 -21.95 17.32 17.43
N PHE A 757 -20.90 18.07 17.78
CA PHE A 757 -19.53 17.52 17.86
C PHE A 757 -19.37 16.48 18.95
N VAL A 758 -19.89 16.74 20.16
CA VAL A 758 -19.70 15.86 21.32
C VAL A 758 -20.45 14.54 21.18
N ALA A 759 -21.69 14.56 20.66
CA ALA A 759 -22.49 13.36 20.49
C ALA A 759 -21.98 12.44 19.38
N ASN A 760 -21.46 13.00 18.28
CA ASN A 760 -20.96 12.21 17.16
C ASN A 760 -19.51 11.74 17.31
N TYR A 761 -18.78 12.13 18.38
CA TYR A 761 -17.42 11.66 18.62
C TYR A 761 -17.36 10.24 19.19
N HIS A 762 -17.19 9.25 18.30
CA HIS A 762 -17.09 7.84 18.64
C HIS A 762 -15.63 7.36 18.68
N GLY A 763 -15.11 7.21 19.90
CA GLY A 763 -13.71 6.87 20.16
C GLY A 763 -13.39 5.36 20.05
N ALA A 764 -13.46 4.66 21.18
CA ALA A 764 -13.26 3.22 21.23
C ALA A 764 -14.36 2.48 20.43
N PRO A 765 -14.05 1.38 19.71
CA PRO A 765 -12.81 0.60 19.76
C PRO A 765 -11.87 0.84 18.56
N PHE A 766 -11.78 2.07 18.05
CA PHE A 766 -10.97 2.41 16.86
C PHE A 766 -9.91 3.49 17.14
N MET A 767 -10.31 4.54 17.86
CA MET A 767 -9.46 5.66 18.27
C MET A 767 -9.55 5.86 19.79
N GLN A 768 -8.77 6.81 20.33
CA GLN A 768 -8.87 7.20 21.73
C GLN A 768 -10.29 7.60 22.16
N SER A 769 -10.66 7.31 23.40
CA SER A 769 -11.94 7.76 23.98
C SER A 769 -11.97 9.28 24.16
N PHE A 770 -13.15 9.90 24.23
CA PHE A 770 -13.32 11.35 24.35
C PHE A 770 -12.43 11.99 25.43
N ALA A 771 -12.46 11.45 26.66
CA ALA A 771 -11.64 11.94 27.77
C ALA A 771 -10.11 11.68 27.64
N GLN A 772 -9.70 10.81 26.71
CA GLN A 772 -8.28 10.57 26.38
C GLN A 772 -7.77 11.58 25.34
N ASN A 773 -8.62 12.02 24.40
CA ASN A 773 -8.31 13.12 23.48
C ASN A 773 -8.31 14.46 24.25
N ARG A 774 -7.18 14.75 24.90
CA ARG A 774 -6.97 15.94 25.74
C ARG A 774 -7.20 17.27 25.02
N LEU A 775 -7.04 17.34 23.70
CA LEU A 775 -7.26 18.56 22.94
C LEU A 775 -8.76 18.83 22.79
N LEU A 776 -9.48 17.86 22.20
CA LEU A 776 -10.93 17.95 21.98
C LEU A 776 -11.67 18.15 23.31
N ALA A 777 -11.38 17.34 24.34
CA ALA A 777 -12.06 17.43 25.63
C ALA A 777 -11.86 18.79 26.31
N ARG A 778 -10.62 19.33 26.32
CA ARG A 778 -10.35 20.66 26.90
C ARG A 778 -11.07 21.78 26.14
N TRP A 779 -11.12 21.69 24.81
CA TRP A 779 -11.84 22.66 23.99
C TRP A 779 -13.36 22.58 24.23
N THR A 780 -13.94 21.38 24.32
CA THR A 780 -15.34 21.19 24.70
C THR A 780 -15.68 21.80 26.05
N TYR A 781 -14.88 21.55 27.10
CA TYR A 781 -15.14 22.12 28.43
C TYR A 781 -15.04 23.65 28.43
N LEU A 782 -14.08 24.22 27.70
CA LEU A 782 -13.99 25.67 27.52
C LEU A 782 -15.20 26.24 26.78
N ALA A 783 -15.64 25.59 25.69
CA ALA A 783 -16.79 26.04 24.90
C ALA A 783 -18.10 26.05 25.72
N TYR A 784 -18.42 24.96 26.44
CA TYR A 784 -19.57 24.95 27.36
C TYR A 784 -19.42 25.96 28.50
N SER A 785 -18.21 26.19 29.01
CA SER A 785 -17.99 27.21 30.06
C SER A 785 -18.25 28.62 29.54
N LEU A 786 -17.87 28.93 28.30
CA LEU A 786 -18.15 30.22 27.66
C LEU A 786 -19.65 30.42 27.42
N VAL A 787 -20.37 29.39 26.96
CA VAL A 787 -21.83 29.42 26.82
C VAL A 787 -22.50 29.63 28.19
N PHE A 788 -22.05 28.93 29.24
CA PHE A 788 -22.57 29.10 30.60
C PHE A 788 -22.33 30.51 31.15
N VAL A 789 -21.11 31.05 31.00
CA VAL A 789 -20.76 32.42 31.42
C VAL A 789 -21.58 33.48 30.68
N ALA A 790 -21.91 33.26 29.41
CA ALA A 790 -22.77 34.15 28.63
C ALA A 790 -24.24 34.08 29.09
N VAL A 791 -24.79 32.90 29.37
CA VAL A 791 -26.18 32.72 29.85
C VAL A 791 -26.39 33.24 31.26
N TRP A 792 -25.41 33.03 32.15
CA TRP A 792 -25.46 33.47 33.56
C TRP A 792 -24.85 34.86 33.78
N GLU A 793 -24.47 35.55 32.69
CA GLU A 793 -23.98 36.93 32.68
C GLU A 793 -22.80 37.20 33.66
N VAL A 794 -22.06 36.15 34.02
CA VAL A 794 -21.03 36.14 35.08
C VAL A 794 -19.86 37.09 34.75
N PHE A 795 -19.66 37.36 33.47
CA PHE A 795 -18.68 38.34 32.99
C PHE A 795 -19.32 39.24 31.90
N PRO A 796 -20.02 40.33 32.29
CA PRO A 796 -20.77 41.19 31.37
C PRO A 796 -20.01 41.73 30.14
N PRO A 797 -18.68 41.99 30.18
CA PRO A 797 -17.95 42.39 28.98
C PRO A 797 -17.96 41.36 27.85
N LEU A 798 -18.11 40.06 28.14
CA LEU A 798 -18.28 39.02 27.12
C LEU A 798 -19.62 39.18 26.40
N ASN A 799 -20.72 39.41 27.14
CA ASN A 799 -22.05 39.61 26.56
C ASN A 799 -22.08 40.84 25.65
N VAL A 800 -21.43 41.94 26.06
CA VAL A 800 -21.27 43.14 25.21
C VAL A 800 -20.43 42.86 23.97
N MET A 801 -19.33 42.11 24.08
CA MET A 801 -18.48 41.73 22.94
C MET A 801 -19.20 40.79 21.95
N LEU A 802 -20.13 39.96 22.43
CA LEU A 802 -20.95 39.05 21.62
C LEU A 802 -22.27 39.68 21.14
N GLU A 803 -22.48 40.99 21.35
CA GLU A 803 -23.70 41.71 20.99
C GLU A 803 -24.98 41.08 21.57
N LEU A 804 -24.89 40.51 22.78
CA LEU A 804 -25.98 39.86 23.49
C LEU A 804 -26.72 40.84 24.42
N VAL A 805 -28.04 40.72 24.47
CA VAL A 805 -28.90 41.45 25.40
C VAL A 805 -28.98 40.69 26.74
N PHE A 806 -28.86 41.42 27.85
CA PHE A 806 -29.06 40.89 29.20
C PHE A 806 -30.49 40.34 29.37
N LEU A 807 -30.62 39.16 29.95
CA LEU A 807 -31.90 38.45 30.06
C LEU A 807 -32.78 39.05 31.17
N PRO A 808 -34.11 39.17 30.97
CA PRO A 808 -34.96 39.99 31.83
C PRO A 808 -35.21 39.42 33.23
N SER A 809 -34.91 38.13 33.48
CA SER A 809 -35.04 37.53 34.81
C SER A 809 -34.13 36.33 35.03
N PHE A 810 -33.85 36.04 36.31
CA PHE A 810 -33.17 34.82 36.75
C PHE A 810 -33.94 33.54 36.36
N GLU A 811 -35.28 33.60 36.34
CA GLU A 811 -36.13 32.47 35.92
C GLU A 811 -35.95 32.16 34.43
N VAL A 812 -35.76 33.18 33.58
CA VAL A 812 -35.44 33.04 32.17
C VAL A 812 -34.05 32.42 31.98
N GLN A 813 -33.03 32.88 32.71
CA GLN A 813 -31.67 32.31 32.69
C GLN A 813 -31.67 30.83 33.11
N ALA A 814 -32.38 30.50 34.20
CA ALA A 814 -32.50 29.13 34.70
C ALA A 814 -33.29 28.22 33.74
N THR A 815 -34.39 28.71 33.16
CA THR A 815 -35.22 27.95 32.20
C THR A 815 -34.46 27.70 30.90
N LEU A 816 -33.73 28.69 30.38
CA LEU A 816 -32.84 28.51 29.23
C LEU A 816 -31.77 27.47 29.52
N THR A 817 -31.10 27.57 30.67
CA THR A 817 -30.08 26.59 31.10
C THR A 817 -30.65 25.17 31.18
N LEU A 818 -31.87 25.00 31.69
CA LEU A 818 -32.55 23.70 31.73
C LEU A 818 -32.82 23.14 30.32
N ILE A 819 -33.28 23.98 29.37
CA ILE A 819 -33.51 23.56 27.98
C ILE A 819 -32.19 23.13 27.31
N LEU A 820 -31.09 23.86 27.53
CA LEU A 820 -29.77 23.50 27.01
C LEU A 820 -29.26 22.17 27.59
N LEU A 821 -29.45 21.92 28.90
CA LEU A 821 -29.09 20.65 29.53
C LEU A 821 -29.94 19.49 29.02
N LEU A 822 -31.24 19.72 28.76
CA LEU A 822 -32.14 18.73 28.17
C LEU A 822 -31.76 18.39 26.71
N ASP A 823 -31.33 19.37 25.91
CA ASP A 823 -30.78 19.14 24.56
C ASP A 823 -29.57 18.21 24.61
N THR A 824 -28.57 18.54 25.44
CA THR A 824 -27.36 17.72 25.61
C THR A 824 -27.70 16.30 26.07
N ALA A 825 -28.61 16.14 27.03
CA ALA A 825 -29.02 14.82 27.52
C ALA A 825 -29.78 14.00 26.46
N ALA A 826 -30.71 14.62 25.74
CA ALA A 826 -31.54 13.95 24.73
C ALA A 826 -30.73 13.50 23.51
N VAL A 827 -29.84 14.36 23.00
CA VAL A 827 -28.98 14.07 21.83
C VAL A 827 -27.97 12.96 22.15
N LEU A 828 -27.31 13.02 23.31
CA LEU A 828 -26.39 11.97 23.77
C LEU A 828 -27.12 10.64 24.01
N GLY A 829 -28.31 10.67 24.62
CA GLY A 829 -29.14 9.49 24.83
C GLY A 829 -29.59 8.84 23.51
N PHE A 830 -30.04 9.65 22.55
CA PHE A 830 -30.49 9.17 21.24
C PHE A 830 -29.35 8.53 20.44
N GLU A 831 -28.20 9.21 20.31
CA GLU A 831 -27.06 8.66 19.56
C GLU A 831 -26.48 7.41 20.25
N ALA A 832 -26.53 7.29 21.59
CA ALA A 832 -26.18 6.06 22.29
C ALA A 832 -27.12 4.90 21.96
N VAL A 833 -28.43 5.14 21.83
CA VAL A 833 -29.41 4.12 21.40
C VAL A 833 -29.16 3.70 19.95
N VAL A 834 -28.92 4.65 19.03
CA VAL A 834 -28.61 4.34 17.62
C VAL A 834 -27.31 3.53 17.51
N GLN A 835 -26.27 3.88 18.28
CA GLN A 835 -25.03 3.09 18.35
C GLN A 835 -25.25 1.67 18.88
N TRP A 836 -26.09 1.50 19.89
CA TRP A 836 -26.42 0.19 20.48
C TRP A 836 -27.17 -0.69 19.48
N LEU A 837 -28.18 -0.15 18.80
CA LEU A 837 -28.89 -0.83 17.70
C LEU A 837 -27.92 -1.23 16.57
N THR A 838 -27.03 -0.31 16.18
CA THR A 838 -25.99 -0.55 15.15
C THR A 838 -24.95 -1.60 15.57
N ALA A 839 -24.69 -1.74 16.88
CA ALA A 839 -23.83 -2.78 17.43
C ALA A 839 -24.52 -4.14 17.49
N ARG A 840 -25.84 -4.17 17.73
CA ARG A 840 -26.64 -5.39 17.92
C ARG A 840 -27.16 -5.98 16.60
N TYR A 841 -27.54 -5.14 15.65
CA TYR A 841 -28.19 -5.52 14.38
C TYR A 841 -27.46 -4.92 13.15
N PRO A 842 -26.16 -5.21 12.94
CA PRO A 842 -25.37 -4.58 11.89
C PRO A 842 -25.94 -4.80 10.48
N ALA A 843 -26.56 -5.96 10.20
CA ALA A 843 -27.16 -6.27 8.89
C ALA A 843 -28.50 -5.56 8.61
N LEU A 844 -29.09 -4.89 9.61
CA LEU A 844 -30.28 -4.03 9.45
C LEU A 844 -29.89 -2.54 9.32
N MET A 845 -28.69 -2.19 9.77
CA MET A 845 -28.24 -0.81 10.02
C MET A 845 -27.13 -0.32 9.08
N ALA A 846 -26.61 -1.21 8.22
CA ALA A 846 -25.58 -0.96 7.22
C ALA A 846 -26.18 -0.90 5.80
#